data_AF-A0A953XMP5-F1
#
_entry.id   AF-A0A953XMP5-F1
#
_cell.length_a   1.000
_cell.length_b   1.000
_cell.length_c   1.000
_cell.angle_alpha   90.00
_cell.angle_beta   90.00
_cell.angle_gamma   90.00
#
_symmetry.space_group_name_H-M   'P 1'
#
loop_
_entity.id
_entity.type
_entity.pdbx_description
1 polymer ?
#
loop_
_entity_poly.entity_id
_entity_poly.type
_entity_poly.pdbx_seq_one_letter_code
_entity_poly.pdbx_strand_id
1 'polypeptide(L)'
;MQITRYFLYTFLACLLVAASVAPGVSQEAGVEDISTGNARLKEGEKQPPKPYTEEELEIAEKIFGMLDGEQQMLLNGLRYLMRPAYEQELMKGLFYVPCPLPTWGVESKQPTSLLESLRLWAMLAAGMPADANMERELVRFITSEHERYEDSLAAYAVPIAVCNAALRRPELKHADELREKAEDLMYIAMKIHKLTDVESPCIVSGYIWPMWYGNHVWRAVTARCCAEMGVKYNEHVWESELKNVSQATQKQLGWISTQGGGLNAENDLDCNLLAMAAISMGLSSPEKNGLPKPARNSLQKRPKYVPDILTRLEREYAAEPLVGARLALIRTFDPEFSPRLRKPVEWRELVRQNAVNEMFASGAVYSSTGLTHELGLDGRMRRRRARTPAETALACLSVCGGFYSAPTSPIAGMRAEDIQKAMHALSILHASVLPPMPPGGELQPEVDEAIALGCDWLLKQQQNSGSFVEGAGGYRNIAYSAASLHALLHGGYDHTSAPIKAGMKWLRENLISSLDNRAGNGQPQICSYTAGITLMMYARYFEWLMTKEGVFTTDNAAGAKNARKCVWNQIDKIDRDIITKLVTFLDDSYVGGQSGGWSYGPITGGRGGGDNSVSQFAGCGYKCAALLGADVKLSTFENEARRLLRQYSSGRDEKNVAFELFPSTAETEDPRFTKGGAYERRDWDGTIKPGGWSYAAGSSNSNGYTAMQYVGTGMALLAACRDELWNNKSLPRDLQRDIDLHIFGAQAWLAKQDWWQYDYEDSDEYGEENLAGKNPPGGAGWGGIYNLYALERGCVMSGYDLLMGKVDWYYHTARWLLDNQTEAGNWSGQIDTAWAILILRKAAPPGVTQPRPPEEPHKPSPSPDTGRNKRPVSPITPGRVKPEKPEKPEESEPAKPAPASPVTPGKGAEKN
;
A
#
# COMPACT_ATOMS: atom_id res chain seq x y z
N MET A 1 -60.97 -9.14 -52.65
CA MET A 1 -59.83 -8.44 -53.28
C MET A 1 -60.22 -6.97 -53.54
N GLN A 2 -60.39 -6.16 -52.49
CA GLN A 2 -60.58 -4.69 -52.58
C GLN A 2 -60.49 -3.96 -51.20
N ILE A 3 -59.87 -4.57 -50.17
CA ILE A 3 -59.71 -3.95 -48.84
C ILE A 3 -58.22 -3.75 -48.46
N THR A 4 -57.28 -4.28 -49.23
CA THR A 4 -55.83 -4.17 -48.94
C THR A 4 -55.15 -2.94 -49.54
N ARG A 5 -55.87 -2.08 -50.28
CA ARG A 5 -55.32 -0.85 -50.90
C ARG A 5 -55.59 0.44 -50.11
N TYR A 6 -56.54 0.44 -49.17
CA TYR A 6 -56.84 1.66 -48.37
C TYR A 6 -55.97 1.82 -47.11
N PHE A 7 -55.37 0.73 -46.60
CA PHE A 7 -54.49 0.81 -45.41
C PHE A 7 -53.07 1.31 -45.74
N LEU A 8 -52.61 1.12 -46.98
CA LEU A 8 -51.25 1.50 -47.39
C LEU A 8 -51.11 3.01 -47.68
N TYR A 9 -52.20 3.69 -48.05
CA TYR A 9 -52.19 5.13 -48.34
C TYR A 9 -52.36 6.01 -47.10
N THR A 10 -53.03 5.54 -46.05
CA THR A 10 -53.16 6.28 -44.78
C THR A 10 -51.89 6.19 -43.92
N PHE A 11 -51.11 5.12 -44.04
CA PHE A 11 -49.87 4.94 -43.28
C PHE A 11 -48.69 5.74 -43.88
N LEU A 12 -48.66 5.95 -45.20
CA LEU A 12 -47.65 6.81 -45.85
C LEU A 12 -47.93 8.31 -45.69
N ALA A 13 -49.19 8.72 -45.50
CA ALA A 13 -49.56 10.13 -45.34
C ALA A 13 -49.23 10.69 -43.94
N CYS A 14 -49.18 9.85 -42.90
CA CYS A 14 -48.79 10.29 -41.55
C CYS A 14 -47.27 10.42 -41.35
N LEU A 15 -46.45 9.77 -42.18
CA LEU A 15 -44.99 9.83 -42.09
C LEU A 15 -44.36 11.01 -42.85
N LEU A 16 -45.14 11.74 -43.66
CA LEU A 16 -44.66 12.87 -44.47
C LEU A 16 -45.01 14.27 -43.92
N VAL A 17 -45.59 14.37 -42.72
CA VAL A 17 -45.95 15.67 -42.10
C VAL A 17 -45.13 16.00 -40.84
N ALA A 18 -44.26 15.10 -40.34
CA ALA A 18 -43.45 15.36 -39.14
C ALA A 18 -41.98 15.76 -39.40
N ALA A 19 -41.60 16.10 -40.64
CA ALA A 19 -40.23 16.53 -40.94
C ALA A 19 -40.17 17.57 -42.08
N SER A 20 -40.40 18.85 -41.77
CA SER A 20 -39.79 20.00 -42.47
C SER A 20 -40.25 21.36 -41.92
N VAL A 21 -39.41 22.02 -41.10
CA VAL A 21 -38.95 23.45 -41.14
C VAL A 21 -37.77 23.54 -40.13
N ALA A 22 -36.51 23.18 -40.48
CA ALA A 22 -35.43 23.98 -41.11
C ALA A 22 -34.71 24.98 -40.16
N PRO A 23 -33.43 25.40 -40.40
CA PRO A 23 -32.26 24.69 -40.96
C PRO A 23 -30.86 25.06 -40.32
N GLY A 24 -29.80 24.33 -40.72
CA GLY A 24 -28.38 24.73 -40.67
C GLY A 24 -27.61 24.10 -39.50
N VAL A 25 -26.61 23.24 -39.67
CA VAL A 25 -25.40 23.35 -40.50
C VAL A 25 -25.00 21.95 -40.98
N SER A 26 -24.66 21.86 -42.26
CA SER A 26 -23.98 20.71 -42.87
C SER A 26 -22.50 20.73 -42.52
N GLN A 27 -21.96 19.64 -41.98
CA GLN A 27 -20.63 19.18 -42.36
C GLN A 27 -20.49 17.68 -42.12
N GLU A 28 -20.13 16.99 -43.20
CA GLU A 28 -19.77 15.58 -43.24
C GLU A 28 -18.50 15.36 -42.42
N ALA A 29 -18.58 14.52 -41.38
CA ALA A 29 -17.44 13.83 -40.81
C ALA A 29 -17.88 12.39 -40.52
N GLY A 30 -17.13 11.44 -41.06
CA GLY A 30 -17.47 10.03 -41.09
C GLY A 30 -17.66 9.45 -39.69
N VAL A 31 -18.84 8.90 -39.45
CA VAL A 31 -19.09 7.97 -38.35
C VAL A 31 -18.62 6.61 -38.85
N GLU A 32 -17.36 6.27 -38.56
CA GLU A 32 -16.91 4.88 -38.61
C GLU A 32 -17.59 4.09 -37.49
N ASP A 33 -17.97 2.86 -37.83
CA ASP A 33 -18.74 1.91 -37.04
C ASP A 33 -17.93 1.45 -35.81
N ILE A 34 -18.28 1.97 -34.61
CA ILE A 34 -17.65 1.65 -33.32
C ILE A 34 -18.10 0.26 -32.78
N SER A 35 -18.90 -0.51 -33.54
CA SER A 35 -19.60 -1.69 -32.99
C SER A 35 -18.78 -2.99 -32.85
N THR A 36 -17.49 -3.04 -33.18
CA THR A 36 -16.67 -4.27 -32.99
C THR A 36 -15.24 -4.03 -32.52
N GLY A 37 -15.06 -3.53 -31.29
CA GLY A 37 -13.75 -3.39 -30.64
C GLY A 37 -13.15 -4.72 -30.13
N ASN A 38 -13.02 -5.74 -31.00
CA ASN A 38 -12.38 -7.03 -30.68
C ASN A 38 -11.33 -7.46 -31.73
N ALA A 39 -10.75 -6.49 -32.45
CA ALA A 39 -9.62 -6.76 -33.34
C ALA A 39 -8.31 -6.81 -32.55
N ARG A 40 -7.72 -8.01 -32.44
CA ARG A 40 -6.31 -8.19 -32.04
C ARG A 40 -5.41 -7.34 -32.96
N LEU A 41 -4.93 -6.20 -32.47
CA LEU A 41 -3.90 -5.42 -33.14
C LEU A 41 -2.56 -6.13 -33.00
N LYS A 42 -1.90 -6.31 -34.14
CA LYS A 42 -0.53 -6.84 -34.23
C LYS A 42 0.42 -5.88 -33.52
N GLU A 43 1.44 -6.43 -32.85
CA GLU A 43 2.54 -5.68 -32.26
C GLU A 43 3.15 -4.72 -33.30
N GLY A 44 2.85 -3.43 -33.17
CA GLY A 44 3.29 -2.38 -34.07
C GLY A 44 3.25 -1.03 -33.36
N GLU A 45 4.44 -0.50 -33.11
CA GLU A 45 4.79 0.87 -32.69
C GLU A 45 4.21 1.43 -31.38
N LYS A 46 5.14 1.81 -30.49
CA LYS A 46 4.91 2.48 -29.20
C LYS A 46 4.49 3.94 -29.40
N GLN A 47 3.30 4.21 -29.94
CA GLN A 47 2.74 5.56 -29.82
C GLN A 47 2.12 5.74 -28.42
N PRO A 48 2.38 6.88 -27.74
CA PRO A 48 1.65 7.23 -26.54
C PRO A 48 0.15 7.38 -26.86
N PRO A 49 -0.75 7.18 -25.90
CA PRO A 49 -2.17 7.41 -26.13
C PRO A 49 -2.37 8.84 -26.64
N LYS A 50 -3.13 8.99 -27.73
CA LYS A 50 -3.52 10.30 -28.22
C LYS A 50 -4.38 10.98 -27.14
N PRO A 51 -4.08 12.22 -26.71
CA PRO A 51 -4.96 12.93 -25.79
C PRO A 51 -6.35 13.11 -26.42
N TYR A 52 -7.41 12.96 -25.61
CA TYR A 52 -8.78 13.13 -26.08
C TYR A 52 -9.01 14.53 -26.62
N THR A 53 -9.85 14.61 -27.65
CA THR A 53 -10.31 15.87 -28.20
C THR A 53 -11.29 16.56 -27.24
N GLU A 54 -11.36 17.89 -27.31
CA GLU A 54 -12.33 18.68 -26.53
C GLU A 54 -13.77 18.22 -26.84
N GLU A 55 -14.06 17.85 -28.09
CA GLU A 55 -15.35 17.30 -28.50
C GLU A 55 -15.67 15.95 -27.82
N GLU A 56 -14.71 15.04 -27.70
CA GLU A 56 -14.90 13.77 -26.98
C GLU A 56 -15.20 14.00 -25.50
N LEU A 57 -14.52 14.97 -24.87
CA LEU A 57 -14.77 15.34 -23.48
C LEU A 57 -16.14 16.00 -23.30
N GLU A 58 -16.53 16.93 -24.16
CA GLU A 58 -17.86 17.56 -24.12
C GLU A 58 -19.00 16.53 -24.28
N ILE A 59 -18.83 15.56 -25.18
CA ILE A 59 -19.78 14.46 -25.34
C ILE A 59 -19.83 13.60 -24.07
N ALA A 60 -18.67 13.27 -23.51
CA ALA A 60 -18.58 12.47 -22.30
C ALA A 60 -19.21 13.17 -21.09
N GLU A 61 -18.93 14.47 -20.89
CA GLU A 61 -19.53 15.31 -19.85
C GLU A 61 -21.05 15.44 -20.02
N LYS A 62 -21.53 15.59 -21.26
CA LYS A 62 -22.97 15.63 -21.56
C LYS A 62 -23.66 14.32 -21.21
N ILE A 63 -23.06 13.17 -21.56
CA ILE A 63 -23.60 11.86 -21.19
C ILE A 63 -23.58 11.70 -19.67
N PHE A 64 -22.48 12.06 -19.01
CA PHE A 64 -22.37 12.03 -17.56
C PHE A 64 -23.46 12.87 -16.86
N GLY A 65 -23.71 14.08 -17.34
CA GLY A 65 -24.76 14.96 -16.82
C GLY A 65 -26.19 14.48 -17.08
N MET A 66 -26.40 13.49 -17.95
CA MET A 66 -27.71 12.85 -18.16
C MET A 66 -27.97 11.69 -17.17
N LEU A 67 -26.94 11.21 -16.48
CA LEU A 67 -27.05 10.13 -15.49
C LEU A 67 -27.34 10.73 -14.11
N ASP A 68 -28.25 10.11 -13.36
CA ASP A 68 -28.37 10.40 -11.93
C ASP A 68 -27.20 9.80 -11.13
N GLY A 69 -27.05 10.20 -9.86
CA GLY A 69 -25.93 9.74 -9.03
C GLY A 69 -25.86 8.22 -8.83
N GLU A 70 -26.99 7.51 -8.80
CA GLU A 70 -26.98 6.04 -8.67
C GLU A 70 -26.56 5.37 -9.98
N GLN A 71 -27.03 5.89 -11.11
CA GLN A 71 -26.63 5.43 -12.42
C GLN A 71 -25.14 5.67 -12.64
N GLN A 72 -24.63 6.85 -12.28
CA GLN A 72 -23.20 7.14 -12.29
C GLN A 72 -22.44 6.12 -11.44
N MET A 73 -22.83 5.94 -10.18
CA MET A 73 -22.17 5.00 -9.27
C MET A 73 -22.14 3.56 -9.82
N LEU A 74 -23.30 3.07 -10.24
CA LEU A 74 -23.45 1.70 -10.74
C LEU A 74 -22.66 1.48 -12.02
N LEU A 75 -22.76 2.38 -12.99
CA LEU A 75 -22.07 2.24 -14.27
C LEU A 75 -20.54 2.40 -14.11
N ASN A 76 -20.07 3.22 -13.16
CA ASN A 76 -18.65 3.37 -12.86
C ASN A 76 -18.06 2.10 -12.25
N GLY A 77 -18.76 1.49 -11.28
CA GLY A 77 -18.34 0.22 -10.69
C GLY A 77 -18.37 -0.93 -11.70
N LEU A 78 -19.43 -1.01 -12.51
CA LEU A 78 -19.57 -2.05 -13.54
C LEU A 78 -18.52 -1.91 -14.64
N ARG A 79 -18.15 -0.69 -15.10
CA ARG A 79 -17.07 -0.56 -16.10
C ARG A 79 -15.74 -1.09 -15.57
N TYR A 80 -15.40 -0.82 -14.30
CA TYR A 80 -14.19 -1.33 -13.66
C TYR A 80 -14.17 -2.88 -13.65
N LEU A 81 -15.31 -3.51 -13.30
CA LEU A 81 -15.42 -4.96 -13.21
C LEU A 81 -15.50 -5.68 -14.57
N MET A 82 -16.08 -5.03 -15.58
CA MET A 82 -16.39 -5.65 -16.88
C MET A 82 -15.32 -5.40 -17.93
N ARG A 83 -14.64 -4.26 -17.90
CA ARG A 83 -13.76 -3.79 -18.99
C ARG A 83 -12.27 -3.62 -18.59
N PRO A 84 -11.66 -4.50 -17.79
CA PRO A 84 -10.28 -4.32 -17.31
C PRO A 84 -9.25 -4.11 -18.41
N ALA A 85 -9.31 -4.87 -19.52
CA ALA A 85 -8.33 -4.70 -20.61
C ALA A 85 -8.51 -3.37 -21.35
N TYR A 86 -9.76 -2.95 -21.55
CA TYR A 86 -10.06 -1.66 -22.18
C TYR A 86 -9.62 -0.50 -21.28
N GLU A 87 -9.91 -0.55 -19.97
CA GLU A 87 -9.42 0.44 -19.00
C GLU A 87 -7.88 0.44 -18.99
N GLN A 88 -7.22 -0.73 -19.01
CA GLN A 88 -5.77 -0.82 -19.05
C GLN A 88 -5.15 -0.19 -20.30
N GLU A 89 -5.79 -0.35 -21.45
CA GLU A 89 -5.38 0.29 -22.69
C GLU A 89 -5.60 1.81 -22.61
N LEU A 90 -6.77 2.23 -22.12
CA LEU A 90 -7.18 3.62 -22.00
C LEU A 90 -6.28 4.41 -21.04
N MET A 91 -5.93 3.78 -19.92
CA MET A 91 -5.09 4.33 -18.85
C MET A 91 -3.61 4.02 -19.07
N LYS A 92 -3.22 3.55 -20.26
CA LYS A 92 -1.82 3.25 -20.55
C LYS A 92 -0.99 4.52 -20.40
N GLY A 93 -0.06 4.51 -19.44
CA GLY A 93 0.71 5.71 -19.16
C GLY A 93 -0.06 6.74 -18.31
N LEU A 94 -1.10 6.33 -17.57
CA LEU A 94 -1.83 7.08 -16.54
C LEU A 94 -1.81 6.30 -15.21
N PHE A 95 -1.80 6.98 -14.06
CA PHE A 95 -1.77 6.27 -12.76
C PHE A 95 -3.16 5.72 -12.44
N TYR A 96 -3.32 4.40 -12.51
CA TYR A 96 -4.59 3.75 -12.20
C TYR A 96 -4.37 2.38 -11.55
N VAL A 97 -5.36 1.90 -10.80
CA VAL A 97 -5.36 0.54 -10.24
C VAL A 97 -6.12 -0.39 -11.18
N PRO A 98 -5.48 -1.42 -11.74
CA PRO A 98 -6.16 -2.35 -12.62
C PRO A 98 -7.09 -3.29 -11.85
N CYS A 99 -8.25 -3.60 -12.44
CA CYS A 99 -9.06 -4.72 -11.99
C CYS A 99 -8.36 -6.04 -12.37
N PRO A 100 -8.09 -6.95 -11.42
CA PRO A 100 -7.35 -8.18 -11.68
C PRO A 100 -8.21 -9.29 -12.32
N LEU A 101 -9.51 -9.06 -12.49
CA LEU A 101 -10.41 -10.00 -13.15
C LEU A 101 -10.18 -10.02 -14.67
N PRO A 102 -10.46 -11.14 -15.35
CA PRO A 102 -10.43 -11.16 -16.81
C PRO A 102 -11.53 -10.28 -17.40
N THR A 103 -11.34 -9.80 -18.63
CA THR A 103 -12.36 -8.99 -19.32
C THR A 103 -13.64 -9.79 -19.51
N TRP A 104 -14.78 -9.15 -19.27
CA TRP A 104 -16.09 -9.77 -19.39
C TRP A 104 -16.34 -10.28 -20.81
N GLY A 105 -16.92 -11.48 -20.92
CA GLY A 105 -17.25 -12.11 -22.19
C GLY A 105 -16.05 -12.71 -22.93
N VAL A 106 -14.81 -12.53 -22.46
CA VAL A 106 -13.65 -13.25 -23.02
C VAL A 106 -13.77 -14.73 -22.66
N GLU A 107 -13.66 -15.58 -23.68
CA GLU A 107 -13.77 -17.03 -23.50
C GLU A 107 -12.69 -17.54 -22.52
N SER A 108 -13.15 -18.13 -21.42
CA SER A 108 -12.30 -18.79 -20.42
C SER A 108 -12.68 -20.25 -20.30
N LYS A 109 -11.68 -21.13 -20.26
CA LYS A 109 -11.84 -22.55 -19.96
C LYS A 109 -11.72 -22.86 -18.47
N GLN A 110 -11.33 -21.89 -17.66
CA GLN A 110 -11.19 -22.07 -16.22
C GLN A 110 -12.56 -22.05 -15.55
N PRO A 111 -12.76 -22.81 -14.46
CA PRO A 111 -13.96 -22.69 -13.64
C PRO A 111 -14.17 -21.25 -13.17
N THR A 112 -15.43 -20.84 -13.04
CA THR A 112 -15.77 -19.52 -12.53
C THR A 112 -15.35 -19.39 -11.06
N SER A 113 -14.45 -18.46 -10.77
CA SER A 113 -13.99 -18.19 -9.41
C SER A 113 -15.06 -17.49 -8.55
N LEU A 114 -14.83 -17.43 -7.24
CA LEU A 114 -15.71 -16.69 -6.31
C LEU A 114 -15.91 -15.22 -6.72
N LEU A 115 -14.84 -14.49 -7.04
CA LEU A 115 -14.95 -13.07 -7.43
C LEU A 115 -15.66 -12.89 -8.77
N GLU A 116 -15.44 -13.79 -9.74
CA GLU A 116 -16.19 -13.75 -10.99
C GLU A 116 -17.68 -14.04 -10.78
N SER A 117 -18.02 -14.92 -9.83
CA SER A 117 -19.40 -15.16 -9.41
C SER A 117 -20.00 -13.93 -8.73
N LEU A 118 -19.25 -13.24 -7.88
CA LEU A 118 -19.69 -11.99 -7.25
C LEU A 118 -19.90 -10.87 -8.28
N ARG A 119 -19.00 -10.76 -9.28
CA ARG A 119 -19.18 -9.86 -10.43
C ARG A 119 -20.46 -10.21 -11.21
N LEU A 120 -20.66 -11.48 -11.55
CA LEU A 120 -21.85 -11.94 -12.25
C LEU A 120 -23.13 -11.61 -11.47
N TRP A 121 -23.12 -11.79 -10.14
CA TRP A 121 -24.23 -11.38 -9.28
C TRP A 121 -24.51 -9.88 -9.37
N ALA A 122 -23.49 -9.03 -9.23
CA ALA A 122 -23.64 -7.59 -9.36
C ALA A 122 -24.23 -7.18 -10.72
N MET A 123 -23.80 -7.81 -11.82
CA MET A 123 -24.32 -7.54 -13.16
C MET A 123 -25.79 -7.96 -13.34
N LEU A 124 -26.17 -9.12 -12.81
CA LEU A 124 -27.55 -9.59 -12.85
C LEU A 124 -28.46 -8.69 -12.00
N ALA A 125 -28.02 -8.31 -10.80
CA ALA A 125 -28.73 -7.40 -9.91
C ALA A 125 -28.87 -5.98 -10.50
N ALA A 126 -27.86 -5.54 -11.27
CA ALA A 126 -27.90 -4.30 -12.03
C ALA A 126 -28.92 -4.33 -13.18
N GLY A 127 -29.49 -5.47 -13.54
CA GLY A 127 -30.40 -5.57 -14.67
C GLY A 127 -29.72 -5.37 -16.03
N MET A 128 -28.42 -5.68 -16.13
CA MET A 128 -27.68 -5.60 -17.39
C MET A 128 -28.38 -6.39 -18.51
N PRO A 129 -28.57 -5.87 -19.73
CA PRO A 129 -29.28 -6.58 -20.79
C PRO A 129 -28.74 -7.99 -21.06
N ALA A 130 -29.64 -8.93 -21.35
CA ALA A 130 -29.27 -10.30 -21.68
C ALA A 130 -28.69 -10.35 -23.11
N ASP A 131 -27.36 -10.30 -23.21
CA ASP A 131 -26.62 -10.44 -24.45
C ASP A 131 -25.88 -11.78 -24.54
N ALA A 132 -25.16 -12.01 -25.64
CA ALA A 132 -24.40 -13.24 -25.85
C ALA A 132 -23.25 -13.44 -24.84
N ASN A 133 -22.73 -12.37 -24.24
CA ASN A 133 -21.66 -12.46 -23.24
C ASN A 133 -22.23 -12.88 -21.89
N MET A 134 -23.37 -12.31 -21.48
CA MET A 134 -24.12 -12.74 -20.30
C MET A 134 -24.51 -14.20 -20.39
N GLU A 135 -25.05 -14.61 -21.54
CA GLU A 135 -25.42 -16.00 -21.79
C GLU A 135 -24.21 -16.94 -21.65
N ARG A 136 -23.07 -16.59 -22.25
CA ARG A 136 -21.83 -17.37 -22.17
C ARG A 136 -21.31 -17.50 -20.74
N GLU A 137 -21.24 -16.40 -20.00
CA GLU A 137 -20.74 -16.38 -18.63
C GLU A 137 -21.69 -17.12 -17.69
N LEU A 138 -23.00 -17.04 -17.92
CA LEU A 138 -24.00 -17.80 -17.18
C LEU A 138 -23.89 -19.30 -17.45
N VAL A 139 -23.76 -19.72 -18.72
CA VAL A 139 -23.53 -21.13 -19.07
C VAL A 139 -22.23 -21.63 -18.44
N ARG A 140 -21.14 -20.85 -18.54
CA ARG A 140 -19.86 -21.18 -17.90
C ARG A 140 -20.02 -21.35 -16.39
N PHE A 141 -20.73 -20.43 -15.74
CA PHE A 141 -21.06 -20.51 -14.32
C PHE A 141 -21.85 -21.79 -14.01
N ILE A 142 -22.90 -22.12 -14.78
CA ILE A 142 -23.73 -23.32 -14.60
C ILE A 142 -22.87 -24.58 -14.69
N THR A 143 -22.00 -24.68 -15.69
CA THR A 143 -21.18 -25.88 -15.93
C THR A 143 -19.90 -25.96 -15.08
N SER A 144 -19.50 -24.87 -14.43
CA SER A 144 -18.28 -24.85 -13.62
C SER A 144 -18.43 -25.68 -12.35
N GLU A 145 -17.42 -26.50 -12.06
CA GLU A 145 -17.21 -27.07 -10.73
C GLU A 145 -17.05 -25.95 -9.70
N HIS A 146 -17.67 -26.13 -8.53
CA HIS A 146 -17.65 -25.11 -7.49
C HIS A 146 -16.37 -25.21 -6.67
N GLU A 147 -15.76 -24.07 -6.38
CA GLU A 147 -14.63 -24.01 -5.46
C GLU A 147 -15.07 -24.35 -4.03
N ARG A 148 -14.32 -25.23 -3.36
CA ARG A 148 -14.57 -25.59 -1.96
C ARG A 148 -13.68 -24.76 -1.04
N TYR A 149 -14.31 -24.08 -0.09
CA TYR A 149 -13.65 -23.39 1.01
C TYR A 149 -14.18 -23.97 2.31
N GLU A 150 -13.28 -24.47 3.15
CA GLU A 150 -13.66 -25.12 4.41
C GLU A 150 -13.98 -24.11 5.52
N ASP A 151 -13.52 -22.87 5.34
CA ASP A 151 -13.52 -21.82 6.38
C ASP A 151 -14.46 -20.64 6.07
N SER A 152 -15.14 -20.65 4.92
CA SER A 152 -16.11 -19.60 4.56
C SER A 152 -17.34 -20.13 3.81
N LEU A 153 -18.51 -19.60 4.16
CA LEU A 153 -19.77 -19.86 3.47
C LEU A 153 -19.97 -19.01 2.19
N ALA A 154 -19.13 -18.00 1.95
CA ALA A 154 -19.26 -17.08 0.81
C ALA A 154 -19.22 -17.82 -0.53
N ALA A 155 -18.37 -18.84 -0.62
CA ALA A 155 -18.18 -19.68 -1.80
C ALA A 155 -19.42 -20.43 -2.26
N TYR A 156 -20.42 -20.59 -1.39
CA TYR A 156 -21.69 -21.23 -1.71
C TYR A 156 -22.81 -20.18 -1.80
N ALA A 157 -22.82 -19.21 -0.88
CA ALA A 157 -23.84 -18.19 -0.81
C ALA A 157 -23.84 -17.26 -2.05
N VAL A 158 -22.66 -16.84 -2.53
CA VAL A 158 -22.55 -15.97 -3.71
C VAL A 158 -23.06 -16.69 -4.96
N PRO A 159 -22.64 -17.93 -5.30
CA PRO A 159 -23.24 -18.69 -6.39
C PRO A 159 -24.76 -18.93 -6.26
N ILE A 160 -25.28 -19.20 -5.06
CA ILE A 160 -26.73 -19.33 -4.85
C ILE A 160 -27.45 -18.00 -5.14
N ALA A 161 -26.85 -16.87 -4.76
CA ALA A 161 -27.37 -15.55 -5.07
C ALA A 161 -27.36 -15.24 -6.58
N VAL A 162 -26.33 -15.71 -7.31
CA VAL A 162 -26.31 -15.69 -8.79
C VAL A 162 -27.49 -16.46 -9.36
N CYS A 163 -27.74 -17.69 -8.90
CA CYS A 163 -28.88 -18.49 -9.37
C CYS A 163 -30.21 -17.76 -9.16
N ASN A 164 -30.42 -17.18 -7.96
CA ASN A 164 -31.64 -16.44 -7.64
C ASN A 164 -31.79 -15.19 -8.52
N ALA A 165 -30.72 -14.43 -8.72
CA ALA A 165 -30.74 -13.24 -9.56
C ALA A 165 -31.02 -13.58 -11.05
N ALA A 166 -30.42 -14.66 -11.57
CA ALA A 166 -30.66 -15.12 -12.93
C ALA A 166 -32.08 -15.68 -13.12
N LEU A 167 -32.64 -16.39 -12.15
CA LEU A 167 -34.02 -16.92 -12.21
C LEU A 167 -35.11 -15.85 -12.25
N ARG A 168 -34.81 -14.64 -11.78
CA ARG A 168 -35.70 -13.48 -11.89
C ARG A 168 -35.76 -12.90 -13.29
N ARG A 169 -34.93 -13.40 -14.20
CA ARG A 169 -34.75 -12.91 -15.56
C ARG A 169 -35.16 -14.00 -16.54
N PRO A 170 -36.47 -14.14 -16.83
CA PRO A 170 -37.00 -15.25 -17.63
C PRO A 170 -36.41 -15.28 -19.06
N GLU A 171 -35.85 -14.16 -19.55
CA GLU A 171 -35.17 -14.09 -20.83
C GLU A 171 -33.88 -14.93 -20.90
N LEU A 172 -33.28 -15.31 -19.76
CA LEU A 172 -32.03 -16.10 -19.69
C LEU A 172 -32.23 -17.62 -19.83
N LYS A 173 -33.47 -18.14 -19.87
CA LYS A 173 -33.85 -19.52 -20.27
C LYS A 173 -33.19 -20.74 -19.55
N HIS A 174 -32.32 -20.57 -18.56
CA HIS A 174 -31.65 -21.68 -17.81
C HIS A 174 -32.32 -22.02 -16.48
N ALA A 175 -33.65 -22.00 -16.42
CA ALA A 175 -34.34 -22.03 -15.13
C ALA A 175 -34.15 -23.36 -14.36
N ASP A 176 -34.11 -24.49 -15.07
CA ASP A 176 -34.00 -25.80 -14.43
C ASP A 176 -32.57 -26.07 -13.96
N GLU A 177 -31.57 -25.74 -14.78
CA GLU A 177 -30.15 -25.90 -14.47
C GLU A 177 -29.70 -25.01 -13.29
N LEU A 178 -30.24 -23.79 -13.20
CA LEU A 178 -29.95 -22.88 -12.09
C LEU A 178 -30.54 -23.38 -10.77
N ARG A 179 -31.72 -24.01 -10.80
CA ARG A 179 -32.33 -24.62 -9.61
C ARG A 179 -31.57 -25.86 -9.16
N GLU A 180 -31.20 -26.73 -10.09
CA GLU A 180 -30.38 -27.91 -9.81
C GLU A 180 -29.04 -27.49 -9.16
N LYS A 181 -28.34 -26.52 -9.76
CA LYS A 181 -27.09 -26.00 -9.19
C LYS A 181 -27.30 -25.39 -7.80
N ALA A 182 -28.38 -24.66 -7.58
CA ALA A 182 -28.70 -24.09 -6.26
C ALA A 182 -28.98 -25.18 -5.21
N GLU A 183 -29.66 -26.28 -5.59
CA GLU A 183 -29.90 -27.43 -4.73
C GLU A 183 -28.59 -28.10 -4.29
N ASP A 184 -27.66 -28.31 -5.23
CA ASP A 184 -26.34 -28.90 -4.96
C ASP A 184 -25.51 -28.02 -4.01
N LEU A 185 -25.45 -26.72 -4.28
CA LEU A 185 -24.74 -25.76 -3.45
C LEU A 185 -25.36 -25.67 -2.05
N MET A 186 -26.69 -25.65 -1.95
CA MET A 186 -27.42 -25.63 -0.68
C MET A 186 -27.12 -26.90 0.15
N TYR A 187 -27.09 -28.06 -0.50
CA TYR A 187 -26.77 -29.32 0.15
C TYR A 187 -25.37 -29.31 0.78
N ILE A 188 -24.38 -28.74 0.09
CA ILE A 188 -23.02 -28.59 0.63
C ILE A 188 -23.00 -27.55 1.76
N ALA A 189 -23.59 -26.37 1.53
CA ALA A 189 -23.63 -25.30 2.54
C ALA A 189 -24.24 -25.79 3.86
N MET A 190 -25.28 -26.63 3.81
CA MET A 190 -25.91 -27.22 5.00
C MET A 190 -24.99 -28.12 5.83
N LYS A 191 -24.01 -28.77 5.20
CA LYS A 191 -23.05 -29.62 5.93
C LYS A 191 -22.02 -28.81 6.70
N ILE A 192 -21.83 -27.54 6.33
CA ILE A 192 -20.85 -26.64 6.93
C ILE A 192 -21.56 -25.74 7.98
N HIS A 193 -22.26 -26.37 8.93
CA HIS A 193 -22.92 -25.64 10.03
C HIS A 193 -21.94 -25.24 11.15
N LYS A 194 -20.78 -25.92 11.23
CA LYS A 194 -19.74 -25.62 12.23
C LYS A 194 -19.25 -24.16 12.19
N LEU A 195 -19.30 -23.49 11.04
CA LEU A 195 -18.79 -22.11 10.90
C LEU A 195 -19.68 -21.07 11.59
N THR A 196 -20.95 -21.39 11.80
CA THR A 196 -22.01 -20.55 12.39
C THR A 196 -22.47 -21.08 13.76
N ASP A 197 -21.82 -22.14 14.26
CA ASP A 197 -22.10 -22.72 15.57
C ASP A 197 -21.40 -21.90 16.69
N VAL A 198 -21.82 -22.10 17.94
CA VAL A 198 -21.13 -21.58 19.13
C VAL A 198 -19.78 -22.25 19.37
N GLU A 199 -19.56 -23.44 18.81
CA GLU A 199 -18.26 -24.14 18.78
C GLU A 199 -17.44 -23.84 17.51
N SER A 200 -17.77 -22.75 16.79
CA SER A 200 -17.09 -22.39 15.55
C SER A 200 -15.59 -22.17 15.76
N PRO A 201 -14.73 -22.57 14.79
CA PRO A 201 -13.30 -22.24 14.81
C PRO A 201 -13.04 -20.73 14.80
N CYS A 202 -14.03 -19.92 14.40
CA CYS A 202 -14.00 -18.47 14.47
C CYS A 202 -14.27 -17.93 15.90
N ILE A 203 -14.36 -18.78 16.92
CA ILE A 203 -14.53 -18.39 18.32
C ILE A 203 -13.37 -18.99 19.12
N VAL A 204 -12.46 -18.15 19.60
CA VAL A 204 -11.22 -18.59 20.29
C VAL A 204 -11.01 -17.75 21.54
N SER A 205 -10.87 -18.40 22.70
CA SER A 205 -10.43 -17.75 23.96
C SER A 205 -11.22 -16.49 24.37
N GLY A 206 -12.54 -16.46 24.13
CA GLY A 206 -13.38 -15.29 24.45
C GLY A 206 -13.38 -14.19 23.39
N TYR A 207 -12.75 -14.44 22.24
CA TYR A 207 -12.77 -13.62 21.03
C TYR A 207 -13.66 -14.28 19.97
N ILE A 208 -14.61 -13.54 19.39
CA ILE A 208 -15.48 -13.95 18.29
C ILE A 208 -15.02 -13.20 17.04
N TRP A 209 -14.29 -13.90 16.17
CA TRP A 209 -13.77 -13.31 14.93
C TRP A 209 -14.92 -12.72 14.10
N PRO A 210 -14.76 -11.52 13.50
CA PRO A 210 -15.78 -10.91 12.65
C PRO A 210 -16.29 -11.85 11.54
N MET A 211 -15.41 -12.72 11.05
CA MET A 211 -15.74 -13.79 10.09
C MET A 211 -16.86 -14.74 10.54
N TRP A 212 -17.03 -14.95 11.85
CA TRP A 212 -18.18 -15.70 12.39
C TRP A 212 -19.50 -15.00 12.03
N TYR A 213 -19.58 -13.69 12.24
CA TYR A 213 -20.74 -12.89 11.83
C TYR A 213 -20.89 -12.83 10.31
N GLY A 214 -19.78 -12.76 9.57
CA GLY A 214 -19.75 -12.88 8.10
C GLY A 214 -20.38 -14.17 7.60
N ASN A 215 -20.04 -15.31 8.20
CA ASN A 215 -20.64 -16.61 7.89
C ASN A 215 -22.15 -16.64 8.19
N HIS A 216 -22.62 -15.96 9.25
CA HIS A 216 -24.05 -15.82 9.51
C HIS A 216 -24.79 -14.97 8.46
N VAL A 217 -24.16 -13.91 7.94
CA VAL A 217 -24.69 -13.17 6.79
C VAL A 217 -24.85 -14.10 5.60
N TRP A 218 -23.82 -14.89 5.26
CA TRP A 218 -23.88 -15.80 4.12
C TRP A 218 -24.90 -16.93 4.27
N ARG A 219 -25.11 -17.46 5.49
CA ARG A 219 -26.22 -18.37 5.71
C ARG A 219 -27.54 -17.69 5.41
N ALA A 220 -27.76 -16.49 5.93
CA ALA A 220 -29.01 -15.79 5.75
C ALA A 220 -29.29 -15.46 4.27
N VAL A 221 -28.27 -15.05 3.51
CA VAL A 221 -28.35 -14.87 2.04
C VAL A 221 -28.75 -16.19 1.38
N THR A 222 -28.07 -17.29 1.72
CA THR A 222 -28.33 -18.63 1.17
C THR A 222 -29.77 -19.08 1.42
N ALA A 223 -30.21 -19.09 2.68
CA ALA A 223 -31.54 -19.54 3.06
C ALA A 223 -32.64 -18.70 2.42
N ARG A 224 -32.44 -17.37 2.36
CA ARG A 224 -33.37 -16.46 1.71
C ARG A 224 -33.48 -16.71 0.21
N CYS A 225 -32.36 -16.80 -0.50
CA CYS A 225 -32.36 -17.06 -1.93
C CYS A 225 -33.05 -18.41 -2.24
N CYS A 226 -32.78 -19.44 -1.44
CA CYS A 226 -33.45 -20.74 -1.58
C CYS A 226 -34.96 -20.65 -1.34
N ALA A 227 -35.40 -19.93 -0.30
CA ALA A 227 -36.82 -19.68 -0.03
C ALA A 227 -37.53 -19.02 -1.23
N GLU A 228 -36.89 -18.00 -1.82
CA GLU A 228 -37.40 -17.25 -2.98
C GLU A 228 -37.44 -18.09 -4.26
N MET A 229 -36.45 -18.96 -4.47
CA MET A 229 -36.42 -19.90 -5.60
C MET A 229 -37.33 -21.12 -5.42
N GLY A 230 -37.79 -21.39 -4.20
CA GLY A 230 -38.49 -22.63 -3.85
C GLY A 230 -37.57 -23.84 -3.69
N VAL A 231 -36.26 -23.62 -3.52
CA VAL A 231 -35.26 -24.65 -3.22
C VAL A 231 -35.36 -25.03 -1.74
N LYS A 232 -35.40 -26.33 -1.44
CA LYS A 232 -35.52 -26.81 -0.06
C LYS A 232 -34.27 -26.47 0.75
N TYR A 233 -34.48 -25.94 1.95
CA TYR A 233 -33.42 -25.74 2.94
C TYR A 233 -33.94 -26.08 4.34
N ASN A 234 -33.05 -26.16 5.33
CA ASN A 234 -33.42 -26.48 6.70
C ASN A 234 -33.75 -25.21 7.50
N GLU A 235 -35.05 -24.90 7.63
CA GLU A 235 -35.55 -23.75 8.39
C GLU A 235 -35.14 -23.77 9.87
N HIS A 236 -35.07 -24.95 10.49
CA HIS A 236 -34.68 -25.08 11.89
C HIS A 236 -33.21 -24.76 12.13
N VAL A 237 -32.33 -25.13 11.19
CA VAL A 237 -30.91 -24.74 11.28
C VAL A 237 -30.77 -23.23 11.15
N TRP A 238 -31.48 -22.61 10.19
CA TRP A 238 -31.44 -21.15 10.05
C TRP A 238 -31.98 -20.42 11.29
N GLU A 239 -33.08 -20.89 11.86
CA GLU A 239 -33.62 -20.37 13.12
C GLU A 239 -32.61 -20.48 14.28
N SER A 240 -31.96 -21.64 14.42
CA SER A 240 -30.95 -21.89 15.44
C SER A 240 -29.73 -20.98 15.29
N GLU A 241 -29.24 -20.79 14.07
CA GLU A 241 -28.09 -19.92 13.81
C GLU A 241 -28.39 -18.44 14.08
N LEU A 242 -29.57 -17.95 13.68
CA LEU A 242 -29.99 -16.59 14.03
C LEU A 242 -30.17 -16.40 15.55
N LYS A 243 -30.55 -17.48 16.25
CA LYS A 243 -30.60 -17.49 17.71
C LYS A 243 -29.20 -17.33 18.31
N ASN A 244 -28.17 -17.99 17.76
CA ASN A 244 -26.77 -17.85 18.19
C ASN A 244 -26.30 -16.41 18.05
N VAL A 245 -26.45 -15.80 16.86
CA VAL A 245 -26.07 -14.39 16.62
C VAL A 245 -26.73 -13.46 17.63
N SER A 246 -28.02 -13.63 17.86
CA SER A 246 -28.73 -12.78 18.80
C SER A 246 -28.32 -12.98 20.27
N GLN A 247 -27.78 -14.15 20.62
CA GLN A 247 -27.31 -14.44 21.97
C GLN A 247 -25.91 -13.90 22.22
N ALA A 248 -25.13 -13.67 21.15
CA ALA A 248 -23.82 -13.00 21.22
C ALA A 248 -23.91 -11.48 21.51
N THR A 249 -25.11 -10.88 21.46
CA THR A 249 -25.30 -9.45 21.69
C THR A 249 -25.00 -9.06 23.15
N GLN A 250 -24.19 -8.03 23.33
CA GLN A 250 -23.96 -7.33 24.59
C GLN A 250 -24.84 -6.09 24.69
N LYS A 251 -25.21 -5.69 25.91
CA LYS A 251 -26.22 -4.65 26.18
C LYS A 251 -26.06 -3.36 25.36
N GLN A 252 -25.16 -2.48 25.78
CA GLN A 252 -25.00 -1.14 25.19
C GLN A 252 -24.06 -1.12 24.00
N LEU A 253 -23.25 -2.18 23.83
CA LEU A 253 -22.24 -2.29 22.78
C LEU A 253 -22.74 -3.02 21.54
N GLY A 254 -23.79 -3.85 21.66
CA GLY A 254 -24.26 -4.67 20.53
C GLY A 254 -23.39 -5.90 20.32
N TRP A 255 -23.05 -6.21 19.08
CA TRP A 255 -22.23 -7.38 18.70
C TRP A 255 -20.77 -6.97 18.53
N ILE A 256 -19.91 -7.43 19.42
CA ILE A 256 -18.48 -7.12 19.39
C ILE A 256 -17.65 -8.40 19.42
N SER A 257 -16.43 -8.31 18.90
CA SER A 257 -15.49 -9.42 18.80
C SER A 257 -14.86 -9.80 20.15
N THR A 258 -14.49 -8.85 21.00
CA THR A 258 -13.89 -9.13 22.33
C THR A 258 -14.71 -8.66 23.51
N GLN A 259 -14.72 -9.43 24.61
CA GLN A 259 -15.04 -8.87 25.93
C GLN A 259 -13.82 -8.11 26.49
N GLY A 260 -13.78 -6.79 26.33
CA GLY A 260 -12.81 -5.91 27.02
C GLY A 260 -11.51 -5.58 26.27
N GLY A 261 -11.38 -5.95 24.99
CA GLY A 261 -10.32 -5.46 24.10
C GLY A 261 -10.60 -4.06 23.54
N GLY A 262 -9.65 -3.50 22.78
CA GLY A 262 -9.81 -2.21 22.11
C GLY A 262 -11.01 -2.21 21.14
N LEU A 263 -11.79 -1.13 21.14
CA LEU A 263 -12.87 -0.92 20.17
C LEU A 263 -12.25 -0.32 18.89
N ASN A 264 -12.19 -1.10 17.83
CA ASN A 264 -11.83 -0.65 16.48
C ASN A 264 -12.95 -1.01 15.50
N ALA A 265 -12.90 -0.48 14.27
CA ALA A 265 -13.98 -0.63 13.31
C ALA A 265 -14.28 -2.11 12.98
N GLU A 266 -13.26 -2.94 12.80
CA GLU A 266 -13.41 -4.37 12.46
C GLU A 266 -14.08 -5.16 13.59
N ASN A 267 -13.61 -4.96 14.83
CA ASN A 267 -14.07 -5.72 16.00
C ASN A 267 -15.41 -5.23 16.58
N ASP A 268 -15.92 -4.09 16.13
CA ASP A 268 -17.11 -3.46 16.70
C ASP A 268 -18.09 -2.96 15.63
N LEU A 269 -17.70 -2.01 14.77
CA LEU A 269 -18.57 -1.50 13.71
C LEU A 269 -18.99 -2.64 12.77
N ASP A 270 -18.03 -3.36 12.20
CA ASP A 270 -18.27 -4.39 11.19
C ASP A 270 -19.01 -5.60 11.79
N CYS A 271 -18.61 -6.07 12.98
CA CYS A 271 -19.36 -7.08 13.75
C CYS A 271 -20.84 -6.71 13.94
N ASN A 272 -21.12 -5.46 14.34
CA ASN A 272 -22.48 -4.97 14.52
C ASN A 272 -23.26 -4.91 13.20
N LEU A 273 -22.64 -4.41 12.12
CA LEU A 273 -23.28 -4.33 10.81
C LEU A 273 -23.61 -5.72 10.25
N LEU A 274 -22.67 -6.66 10.35
CA LEU A 274 -22.84 -8.04 9.91
C LEU A 274 -23.99 -8.73 10.68
N ALA A 275 -24.00 -8.62 12.01
CA ALA A 275 -25.05 -9.22 12.84
C ALA A 275 -26.44 -8.62 12.54
N MET A 276 -26.53 -7.29 12.40
CA MET A 276 -27.79 -6.61 12.06
C MET A 276 -28.29 -7.01 10.67
N ALA A 277 -27.40 -7.18 9.68
CA ALA A 277 -27.78 -7.66 8.34
C ALA A 277 -28.32 -9.10 8.39
N ALA A 278 -27.64 -10.01 9.10
CA ALA A 278 -28.07 -11.40 9.27
C ALA A 278 -29.47 -11.49 9.91
N ILE A 279 -29.70 -10.74 11.00
CA ILE A 279 -31.00 -10.71 11.69
C ILE A 279 -32.09 -10.12 10.78
N SER A 280 -31.78 -9.04 10.07
CA SER A 280 -32.72 -8.35 9.18
C SER A 280 -33.23 -9.24 8.05
N MET A 281 -32.36 -10.08 7.48
CA MET A 281 -32.75 -11.06 6.46
C MET A 281 -33.70 -12.13 7.03
N GLY A 282 -33.54 -12.51 8.30
CA GLY A 282 -34.47 -13.40 8.99
C GLY A 282 -35.82 -12.75 9.27
N LEU A 283 -35.83 -11.48 9.72
CA LEU A 283 -37.05 -10.71 9.96
C LEU A 283 -37.90 -10.54 8.69
N SER A 284 -37.23 -10.25 7.58
CA SER A 284 -37.84 -10.05 6.27
C SER A 284 -37.91 -11.32 5.42
N SER A 285 -37.73 -12.50 6.04
CA SER A 285 -37.85 -13.79 5.35
C SER A 285 -39.24 -13.95 4.71
N PRO A 286 -39.34 -14.52 3.48
CA PRO A 286 -40.63 -14.73 2.80
C PRO A 286 -41.67 -15.44 3.67
N GLU A 287 -42.95 -15.07 3.57
CA GLU A 287 -44.00 -15.75 4.33
C GLU A 287 -44.20 -17.20 3.94
N LYS A 288 -43.99 -17.49 2.65
CA LYS A 288 -44.07 -18.81 2.05
C LYS A 288 -42.67 -19.36 1.87
N ASN A 289 -42.43 -20.58 2.36
CA ASN A 289 -41.13 -21.26 2.31
C ASN A 289 -39.98 -20.54 3.05
N GLY A 290 -40.28 -19.51 3.86
CA GLY A 290 -39.30 -18.80 4.69
C GLY A 290 -39.36 -19.23 6.15
N LEU A 291 -38.86 -18.40 7.07
CA LEU A 291 -38.90 -18.70 8.50
C LEU A 291 -40.35 -18.75 9.05
N PRO A 292 -40.66 -19.73 9.90
CA PRO A 292 -42.00 -19.87 10.46
C PRO A 292 -42.33 -18.66 11.34
N LYS A 293 -43.61 -18.26 11.36
CA LYS A 293 -44.09 -17.06 12.08
C LYS A 293 -43.63 -17.00 13.55
N PRO A 294 -43.62 -18.09 14.34
CA PRO A 294 -43.09 -18.07 15.71
C PRO A 294 -41.60 -17.67 15.78
N ALA A 295 -40.77 -18.15 14.85
CA ALA A 295 -39.35 -17.80 14.77
C ALA A 295 -39.17 -16.31 14.46
N ARG A 296 -39.91 -15.79 13.47
CA ARG A 296 -39.90 -14.34 13.13
C ARG A 296 -40.34 -13.47 14.31
N ASN A 297 -41.42 -13.85 15.01
CA ASN A 297 -41.87 -13.15 16.22
C ASN A 297 -40.84 -13.18 17.35
N SER A 298 -40.07 -14.27 17.47
CA SER A 298 -38.99 -14.39 18.45
C SER A 298 -37.83 -13.45 18.11
N LEU A 299 -37.46 -13.34 16.83
CA LEU A 299 -36.43 -12.42 16.34
C LEU A 299 -36.82 -10.96 16.53
N GLN A 300 -38.09 -10.58 16.28
CA GLN A 300 -38.57 -9.19 16.43
C GLN A 300 -38.39 -8.61 17.85
N LYS A 301 -38.33 -9.45 18.88
CA LYS A 301 -38.16 -9.00 20.27
C LYS A 301 -36.71 -8.60 20.61
N ARG A 302 -35.75 -8.93 19.76
CA ARG A 302 -34.31 -8.82 20.03
C ARG A 302 -33.66 -7.49 19.58
N PRO A 303 -34.02 -6.86 18.45
CA PRO A 303 -33.42 -5.61 18.00
C PRO A 303 -33.85 -4.33 18.75
N LYS A 304 -34.37 -4.42 19.99
CA LYS A 304 -34.81 -3.24 20.78
C LYS A 304 -33.72 -2.19 21.03
N TYR A 305 -32.45 -2.58 20.93
CA TYR A 305 -31.29 -1.70 21.16
C TYR A 305 -30.63 -1.22 19.86
N VAL A 306 -31.07 -1.69 18.68
CA VAL A 306 -30.47 -1.32 17.40
C VAL A 306 -30.40 0.20 17.20
N PRO A 307 -31.44 1.00 17.52
CA PRO A 307 -31.33 2.45 17.38
C PRO A 307 -30.26 3.09 18.26
N ASP A 308 -30.02 2.55 19.46
CA ASP A 308 -28.97 3.03 20.36
C ASP A 308 -27.59 2.66 19.84
N ILE A 309 -27.44 1.41 19.37
CA ILE A 309 -26.21 0.90 18.79
C ILE A 309 -25.83 1.72 17.55
N LEU A 310 -26.75 1.93 16.60
CA LEU A 310 -26.47 2.71 15.39
C LEU A 310 -26.12 4.17 15.72
N THR A 311 -26.77 4.78 16.73
CA THR A 311 -26.43 6.14 17.18
C THR A 311 -25.00 6.19 17.74
N ARG A 312 -24.59 5.15 18.48
CA ARG A 312 -23.22 5.03 19.01
C ARG A 312 -22.22 4.88 17.89
N LEU A 313 -22.45 3.92 16.99
CA LEU A 313 -21.54 3.60 15.89
C LEU A 313 -21.33 4.80 14.97
N GLU A 314 -22.40 5.53 14.63
CA GLU A 314 -22.31 6.74 13.80
C GLU A 314 -21.45 7.83 14.45
N ARG A 315 -21.49 7.95 15.78
CA ARG A 315 -20.68 8.91 16.53
C ARG A 315 -19.22 8.48 16.65
N GLU A 316 -18.99 7.22 17.00
CA GLU A 316 -17.65 6.69 17.30
C GLU A 316 -16.83 6.43 16.04
N TYR A 317 -17.48 6.08 14.95
CA TYR A 317 -16.87 5.77 13.65
C TYR A 317 -17.28 6.78 12.58
N ALA A 318 -17.45 8.05 12.95
CA ALA A 318 -17.87 9.11 12.02
C ALA A 318 -16.89 9.32 10.83
N ALA A 319 -15.62 8.93 11.00
CA ALA A 319 -14.59 8.98 9.97
C ALA A 319 -14.56 7.74 9.08
N GLU A 320 -15.25 6.66 9.46
CA GLU A 320 -15.28 5.42 8.69
C GLU A 320 -16.28 5.55 7.53
N PRO A 321 -15.86 5.35 6.27
CA PRO A 321 -16.75 5.48 5.15
C PRO A 321 -17.76 4.31 5.13
N LEU A 322 -19.04 4.65 4.99
CA LEU A 322 -20.14 3.69 4.82
C LEU A 322 -20.38 3.39 3.34
N VAL A 323 -19.34 2.92 2.65
CA VAL A 323 -19.34 2.55 1.22
C VAL A 323 -19.23 1.03 1.04
N GLY A 324 -19.28 0.56 -0.22
CA GLY A 324 -18.95 -0.83 -0.56
C GLY A 324 -19.73 -1.87 0.23
N ALA A 325 -19.00 -2.78 0.88
CA ALA A 325 -19.53 -3.84 1.72
C ALA A 325 -20.42 -3.32 2.87
N ARG A 326 -20.00 -2.25 3.57
CA ARG A 326 -20.79 -1.67 4.68
C ARG A 326 -22.12 -1.14 4.20
N LEU A 327 -22.13 -0.45 3.06
CA LEU A 327 -23.37 0.01 2.46
C LEU A 327 -24.25 -1.17 2.06
N ALA A 328 -23.70 -2.20 1.42
CA ALA A 328 -24.46 -3.40 1.04
C ALA A 328 -25.15 -4.06 2.25
N LEU A 329 -24.48 -4.12 3.40
CA LEU A 329 -25.05 -4.59 4.66
C LEU A 329 -26.19 -3.68 5.17
N ILE A 330 -25.97 -2.36 5.22
CA ILE A 330 -26.98 -1.39 5.68
C ILE A 330 -28.22 -1.43 4.78
N ARG A 331 -28.04 -1.58 3.47
CA ARG A 331 -29.14 -1.73 2.50
C ARG A 331 -29.94 -3.02 2.73
N THR A 332 -29.35 -4.00 3.41
CA THR A 332 -29.99 -5.26 3.83
C THR A 332 -30.72 -5.15 5.18
N PHE A 333 -30.56 -4.06 5.93
CA PHE A 333 -31.23 -3.90 7.23
C PHE A 333 -32.76 -3.88 7.10
N ASP A 334 -33.45 -4.23 8.19
CA ASP A 334 -34.89 -4.02 8.33
C ASP A 334 -35.22 -2.53 8.10
N PRO A 335 -36.20 -2.16 7.26
CA PRO A 335 -36.49 -0.77 6.92
C PRO A 335 -36.65 0.18 8.11
N GLU A 336 -37.05 -0.34 9.28
CA GLU A 336 -37.24 0.44 10.52
C GLU A 336 -35.93 0.70 11.30
N PHE A 337 -34.82 0.06 10.93
CA PHE A 337 -33.55 0.26 11.61
C PHE A 337 -32.94 1.62 11.25
N SER A 338 -32.74 2.45 12.27
CA SER A 338 -32.06 3.75 12.18
C SER A 338 -31.57 4.23 13.55
N PRO A 339 -30.65 5.21 13.61
CA PRO A 339 -30.30 5.90 14.85
C PRO A 339 -31.52 6.52 15.56
N ARG A 340 -31.51 6.57 16.91
CA ARG A 340 -32.64 6.91 17.80
C ARG A 340 -33.36 8.24 17.48
N LEU A 341 -32.70 9.16 16.78
CA LEU A 341 -33.24 10.49 16.45
C LEU A 341 -33.33 10.75 14.94
N ARG A 342 -33.12 9.73 14.11
CA ARG A 342 -33.24 9.84 12.65
C ARG A 342 -34.42 9.01 12.18
N LYS A 343 -35.19 9.55 11.23
CA LYS A 343 -36.19 8.74 10.53
C LYS A 343 -35.49 7.72 9.64
N PRO A 344 -35.94 6.45 9.59
CA PRO A 344 -35.20 5.41 8.86
C PRO A 344 -35.00 5.69 7.37
N VAL A 345 -36.03 6.19 6.70
CA VAL A 345 -35.96 6.55 5.27
C VAL A 345 -34.91 7.65 5.03
N GLU A 346 -34.93 8.71 5.84
CA GLU A 346 -34.00 9.85 5.72
C GLU A 346 -32.55 9.43 6.01
N TRP A 347 -32.33 8.56 7.01
CA TRP A 347 -31.00 8.06 7.34
C TRP A 347 -30.41 7.19 6.23
N ARG A 348 -31.19 6.24 5.71
CA ARG A 348 -30.76 5.37 4.60
C ARG A 348 -30.44 6.18 3.35
N GLU A 349 -31.26 7.19 3.07
CA GLU A 349 -31.05 8.09 1.95
C GLU A 349 -29.76 8.90 2.11
N LEU A 350 -29.50 9.42 3.32
CA LEU A 350 -28.24 10.13 3.61
C LEU A 350 -27.03 9.22 3.44
N VAL A 351 -27.04 8.02 4.03
CA VAL A 351 -25.92 7.06 3.92
C VAL A 351 -25.67 6.68 2.46
N ARG A 352 -26.74 6.49 1.69
CA ARG A 352 -26.68 6.21 0.25
C ARG A 352 -26.08 7.38 -0.54
N GLN A 353 -26.55 8.60 -0.31
CA GLN A 353 -26.03 9.80 -0.97
C GLN A 353 -24.56 10.03 -0.63
N ASN A 354 -24.17 9.89 0.64
CA ASN A 354 -22.77 9.97 1.05
C ASN A 354 -21.94 8.95 0.28
N ALA A 355 -22.37 7.70 0.19
CA ALA A 355 -21.60 6.69 -0.52
C ALA A 355 -21.49 6.91 -2.04
N VAL A 356 -22.54 7.47 -2.66
CA VAL A 356 -22.47 7.92 -4.07
C VAL A 356 -21.44 9.03 -4.23
N ASN A 357 -21.41 9.99 -3.31
CA ASN A 357 -20.48 11.13 -3.33
C ASN A 357 -19.02 10.73 -3.03
N GLU A 358 -18.82 9.69 -2.23
CA GLU A 358 -17.50 9.15 -1.85
C GLU A 358 -16.93 8.17 -2.90
N MET A 359 -17.68 7.84 -3.96
CA MET A 359 -17.18 6.92 -4.97
C MET A 359 -16.07 7.58 -5.80
N PHE A 360 -14.92 6.93 -5.85
CA PHE A 360 -13.79 7.38 -6.67
C PHE A 360 -14.16 7.52 -8.14
N ALA A 361 -13.54 8.51 -8.81
CA ALA A 361 -13.64 8.69 -10.25
C ALA A 361 -13.28 7.41 -11.02
N SER A 362 -12.43 6.55 -10.45
CA SER A 362 -12.02 5.27 -11.04
C SER A 362 -13.10 4.21 -11.11
N GLY A 363 -14.20 4.37 -10.37
CA GLY A 363 -15.23 3.34 -10.21
C GLY A 363 -14.81 2.19 -9.31
N ALA A 364 -13.52 2.09 -8.96
CA ALA A 364 -13.04 1.18 -7.95
C ALA A 364 -13.40 1.72 -6.55
N VAL A 365 -13.92 0.84 -5.70
CA VAL A 365 -14.14 1.15 -4.29
C VAL A 365 -12.99 0.57 -3.49
N TYR A 366 -12.23 1.44 -2.84
CA TYR A 366 -11.22 1.07 -1.86
C TYR A 366 -11.85 1.21 -0.47
N SER A 367 -12.02 0.09 0.22
CA SER A 367 -12.23 0.13 1.67
C SER A 367 -10.89 -0.11 2.33
N SER A 368 -10.57 0.62 3.38
CA SER A 368 -9.39 0.37 4.20
C SER A 368 -9.65 -0.65 5.33
N THR A 369 -10.76 -1.40 5.28
CA THR A 369 -11.17 -2.30 6.36
C THR A 369 -11.36 -3.75 5.91
N GLY A 370 -10.98 -4.71 6.76
CA GLY A 370 -10.97 -6.14 6.44
C GLY A 370 -12.32 -6.77 6.09
N LEU A 371 -13.43 -6.02 6.01
CA LEU A 371 -14.79 -6.55 5.91
C LEU A 371 -15.02 -7.53 4.73
N THR A 372 -14.41 -7.32 3.57
CA THR A 372 -14.46 -8.30 2.46
C THR A 372 -13.74 -9.61 2.80
N HIS A 373 -12.66 -9.56 3.58
CA HIS A 373 -12.00 -10.74 4.16
C HIS A 373 -12.88 -11.41 5.23
N GLU A 374 -13.55 -10.63 6.08
CA GLU A 374 -14.49 -11.16 7.09
C GLU A 374 -15.70 -11.82 6.44
N LEU A 375 -16.13 -11.30 5.30
CA LEU A 375 -17.09 -11.93 4.41
C LEU A 375 -16.45 -13.07 3.59
N GLY A 376 -15.17 -13.41 3.76
CA GLY A 376 -14.50 -14.51 3.08
C GLY A 376 -14.52 -14.43 1.55
N LEU A 377 -14.53 -13.21 1.00
CA LEU A 377 -14.61 -12.96 -0.45
C LEU A 377 -13.25 -13.05 -1.15
N ASP A 378 -12.16 -13.21 -0.41
CA ASP A 378 -10.81 -13.28 -1.00
C ASP A 378 -10.59 -14.54 -1.85
N GLY A 379 -11.34 -15.59 -1.57
CA GLY A 379 -11.22 -16.88 -2.25
C GLY A 379 -9.79 -17.42 -2.20
N ARG A 380 -9.24 -17.79 -3.37
CA ARG A 380 -7.85 -18.28 -3.54
C ARG A 380 -6.88 -17.16 -3.92
N MET A 381 -7.38 -15.95 -4.18
CA MET A 381 -6.53 -14.81 -4.47
C MET A 381 -5.93 -14.28 -3.17
N ARG A 382 -4.77 -13.61 -3.25
CA ARG A 382 -4.24 -12.87 -2.10
C ARG A 382 -5.26 -11.79 -1.71
N ARG A 383 -5.57 -11.65 -0.42
CA ARG A 383 -6.56 -10.72 0.16
C ARG A 383 -6.62 -9.37 -0.58
N ARG A 384 -5.46 -8.71 -0.70
CA ARG A 384 -5.26 -7.43 -1.40
C ARG A 384 -5.78 -7.38 -2.84
N ARG A 385 -5.52 -8.42 -3.64
CA ARG A 385 -5.97 -8.47 -5.04
C ARG A 385 -7.47 -8.73 -5.17
N ALA A 386 -8.07 -9.42 -4.20
CA ALA A 386 -9.49 -9.75 -4.23
C ALA A 386 -10.38 -8.61 -3.73
N ARG A 387 -9.83 -7.79 -2.84
CA ARG A 387 -10.57 -6.75 -2.11
C ARG A 387 -11.24 -5.73 -3.01
N THR A 388 -10.49 -5.01 -3.83
CA THR A 388 -11.03 -3.92 -4.66
C THR A 388 -12.16 -4.39 -5.59
N PRO A 389 -12.02 -5.50 -6.35
CA PRO A 389 -13.15 -6.00 -7.13
C PRO A 389 -14.31 -6.49 -6.27
N ALA A 390 -14.08 -7.06 -5.08
CA ALA A 390 -15.14 -7.45 -4.17
C ALA A 390 -15.92 -6.25 -3.61
N GLU A 391 -15.23 -5.24 -3.07
CA GLU A 391 -15.82 -3.99 -2.59
C GLU A 391 -16.60 -3.28 -3.69
N THR A 392 -16.03 -3.22 -4.90
CA THR A 392 -16.70 -2.59 -6.05
C THR A 392 -17.97 -3.35 -6.45
N ALA A 393 -17.95 -4.68 -6.43
CA ALA A 393 -19.14 -5.49 -6.71
C ALA A 393 -20.21 -5.33 -5.62
N LEU A 394 -19.81 -5.27 -4.34
CA LEU A 394 -20.72 -5.02 -3.22
C LEU A 394 -21.30 -3.60 -3.27
N ALA A 395 -20.52 -2.61 -3.70
CA ALA A 395 -20.99 -1.25 -3.96
C ALA A 395 -22.08 -1.26 -5.03
N CYS A 396 -21.86 -1.97 -6.15
CA CYS A 396 -22.86 -2.13 -7.20
C CYS A 396 -24.13 -2.82 -6.67
N LEU A 397 -23.99 -3.88 -5.87
CA LEU A 397 -25.12 -4.55 -5.23
C LEU A 397 -25.89 -3.61 -4.29
N SER A 398 -25.20 -2.75 -3.55
CA SER A 398 -25.81 -1.85 -2.58
C SER A 398 -26.82 -0.86 -3.18
N VAL A 399 -26.51 -0.30 -4.35
CA VAL A 399 -27.44 0.55 -5.12
C VAL A 399 -28.53 -0.25 -5.81
N CYS A 400 -28.32 -1.56 -5.99
CA CYS A 400 -29.32 -2.50 -6.52
C CYS A 400 -30.18 -3.16 -5.41
N GLY A 401 -30.12 -2.68 -4.17
CA GLY A 401 -30.92 -3.20 -3.05
C GLY A 401 -30.14 -3.97 -1.98
N GLY A 402 -28.81 -4.01 -2.07
CA GLY A 402 -27.95 -4.77 -1.15
C GLY A 402 -27.99 -6.26 -1.46
N PHE A 403 -28.13 -7.09 -0.43
CA PHE A 403 -28.32 -8.53 -0.59
C PHE A 403 -29.78 -8.92 -0.86
N TYR A 404 -30.67 -7.93 -0.91
CA TYR A 404 -32.00 -8.06 -1.51
C TYR A 404 -31.94 -7.67 -2.98
N SER A 405 -32.85 -8.21 -3.79
CA SER A 405 -33.15 -7.57 -5.06
C SER A 405 -34.05 -6.38 -4.78
N ALA A 406 -33.62 -5.18 -5.18
CA ALA A 406 -34.54 -4.08 -5.35
C ALA A 406 -35.62 -4.46 -6.39
N PRO A 407 -36.83 -3.90 -6.30
CA PRO A 407 -37.88 -4.09 -7.31
C PRO A 407 -37.45 -3.58 -8.70
N THR A 408 -36.55 -2.59 -8.74
CA THR A 408 -36.03 -1.97 -9.96
C THR A 408 -34.60 -1.50 -9.73
N SER A 409 -33.66 -1.90 -10.60
CA SER A 409 -32.28 -1.40 -10.61
C SER A 409 -32.20 -0.01 -11.26
N PRO A 410 -31.26 0.87 -10.88
CA PRO A 410 -31.08 2.19 -11.48
C PRO A 410 -30.94 2.21 -13.01
N ILE A 411 -30.48 1.09 -13.62
CA ILE A 411 -30.25 1.00 -15.07
C ILE A 411 -31.19 0.01 -15.78
N ALA A 412 -32.18 -0.58 -15.09
CA ALA A 412 -33.04 -1.65 -15.65
C ALA A 412 -33.84 -1.24 -16.90
N GLY A 413 -34.05 0.06 -17.14
CA GLY A 413 -34.73 0.58 -18.33
C GLY A 413 -33.80 1.09 -19.43
N MET A 414 -32.49 1.05 -19.24
CA MET A 414 -31.52 1.56 -20.22
C MET A 414 -31.28 0.52 -21.33
N ARG A 415 -31.13 0.99 -22.57
CA ARG A 415 -30.74 0.10 -23.68
C ARG A 415 -29.27 -0.26 -23.53
N ALA A 416 -28.88 -1.45 -24.03
CA ALA A 416 -27.49 -1.93 -23.99
C ALA A 416 -26.51 -0.91 -24.60
N GLU A 417 -26.89 -0.28 -25.71
CA GLU A 417 -26.11 0.77 -26.38
C GLU A 417 -25.90 2.00 -25.49
N ASP A 418 -26.93 2.42 -24.75
CA ASP A 418 -26.85 3.60 -23.88
C ASP A 418 -25.97 3.31 -22.66
N ILE A 419 -26.04 2.09 -22.11
CA ILE A 419 -25.15 1.62 -21.04
C ILE A 419 -23.68 1.62 -21.51
N GLN A 420 -23.42 1.08 -22.70
CA GLN A 420 -22.07 1.03 -23.26
C GLN A 420 -21.50 2.43 -23.51
N LYS A 421 -22.32 3.34 -24.07
CA LYS A 421 -21.96 4.76 -24.27
C LYS A 421 -21.66 5.45 -22.95
N ALA A 422 -22.48 5.23 -21.92
CA ALA A 422 -22.27 5.79 -20.59
C ALA A 422 -21.00 5.27 -19.93
N MET A 423 -20.75 3.96 -19.97
CA MET A 423 -19.50 3.39 -19.45
C MET A 423 -18.28 3.93 -20.18
N HIS A 424 -18.35 4.07 -21.50
CA HIS A 424 -17.26 4.63 -22.31
C HIS A 424 -17.00 6.11 -21.97
N ALA A 425 -18.05 6.92 -21.85
CA ALA A 425 -17.95 8.32 -21.41
C ALA A 425 -17.30 8.42 -20.02
N LEU A 426 -17.73 7.59 -19.06
CA LEU A 426 -17.11 7.52 -17.74
C LEU A 426 -15.63 7.12 -17.79
N SER A 427 -15.25 6.20 -18.68
CA SER A 427 -13.84 5.85 -18.88
C SER A 427 -13.02 7.03 -19.42
N ILE A 428 -13.55 7.78 -20.38
CA ILE A 428 -12.91 8.99 -20.93
C ILE A 428 -12.73 10.05 -19.84
N LEU A 429 -13.80 10.36 -19.10
CA LEU A 429 -13.75 11.35 -18.01
C LEU A 429 -12.78 10.94 -16.91
N HIS A 430 -12.71 9.65 -16.58
CA HIS A 430 -11.72 9.17 -15.64
C HIS A 430 -10.30 9.34 -16.19
N ALA A 431 -10.05 8.92 -17.42
CA ALA A 431 -8.74 9.07 -18.06
C ALA A 431 -8.31 10.54 -18.17
N SER A 432 -9.25 11.47 -18.37
CA SER A 432 -8.94 12.90 -18.50
C SER A 432 -8.56 13.58 -17.19
N VAL A 433 -8.98 13.03 -16.05
CA VAL A 433 -8.62 13.56 -14.72
C VAL A 433 -7.49 12.76 -14.06
N LEU A 434 -7.14 11.59 -14.59
CA LEU A 434 -6.03 10.83 -14.08
C LEU A 434 -4.71 11.52 -14.42
N PRO A 435 -3.78 11.60 -13.46
CA PRO A 435 -2.46 12.10 -13.76
C PRO A 435 -1.77 11.12 -14.74
N PRO A 436 -1.01 11.62 -15.72
CA PRO A 436 -0.15 10.75 -16.52
C PRO A 436 0.77 9.96 -15.59
N MET A 437 0.91 8.66 -15.84
CA MET A 437 2.08 7.94 -15.39
C MET A 437 3.24 8.66 -16.02
N PRO A 438 4.16 9.17 -15.20
CA PRO A 438 5.38 9.79 -15.68
C PRO A 438 6.02 8.95 -16.80
N PRO A 439 6.18 9.45 -18.04
CA PRO A 439 7.34 9.09 -18.84
C PRO A 439 8.52 9.86 -18.23
N GLY A 440 8.89 9.50 -16.99
CA GLY A 440 9.89 10.21 -16.21
C GLY A 440 9.56 11.61 -15.63
N GLY A 441 8.32 12.14 -15.56
CA GLY A 441 7.98 13.34 -14.73
C GLY A 441 6.56 13.29 -14.12
N GLU A 442 6.17 13.82 -12.95
CA GLU A 442 6.71 14.86 -12.04
C GLU A 442 6.77 14.36 -10.58
N LEU A 443 7.31 13.15 -10.36
CA LEU A 443 7.67 12.74 -8.99
C LEU A 443 8.67 13.75 -8.40
N GLN A 444 9.53 14.34 -9.23
CA GLN A 444 10.63 15.17 -8.78
C GLN A 444 10.19 16.47 -8.09
N PRO A 445 9.25 17.29 -8.61
CA PRO A 445 8.73 18.44 -7.87
C PRO A 445 8.11 18.10 -6.51
N GLU A 446 7.29 17.04 -6.41
CA GLU A 446 6.70 16.61 -5.13
C GLU A 446 7.77 16.13 -4.15
N VAL A 447 8.75 15.38 -4.67
CA VAL A 447 9.92 14.95 -3.90
C VAL A 447 10.73 16.16 -3.42
N ASP A 448 10.98 17.15 -4.26
CA ASP A 448 11.71 18.37 -3.92
C ASP A 448 10.96 19.18 -2.85
N GLU A 449 9.64 19.30 -2.96
CA GLU A 449 8.79 19.94 -1.95
C GLU A 449 8.84 19.18 -0.61
N ALA A 450 8.67 17.86 -0.64
CA ALA A 450 8.73 17.02 0.55
C ALA A 450 10.11 17.09 1.23
N ILE A 451 11.19 17.10 0.46
CA ILE A 451 12.55 17.30 0.97
C ILE A 451 12.69 18.68 1.62
N ALA A 452 12.16 19.74 1.00
CA ALA A 452 12.20 21.09 1.55
C ALA A 452 11.46 21.16 2.90
N LEU A 453 10.25 20.61 2.98
CA LEU A 453 9.46 20.53 4.21
C LEU A 453 10.19 19.74 5.31
N GLY A 454 10.80 18.61 4.96
CA GLY A 454 11.60 17.81 5.89
C GLY A 454 12.84 18.54 6.40
N CYS A 455 13.52 19.28 5.53
CA CYS A 455 14.66 20.11 5.93
C CYS A 455 14.25 21.25 6.86
N ASP A 456 13.17 21.95 6.55
CA ASP A 456 12.61 23.02 7.39
C ASP A 456 12.23 22.50 8.78
N TRP A 457 11.66 21.29 8.84
CA TRP A 457 11.37 20.64 10.11
C TRP A 457 12.65 20.30 10.88
N LEU A 458 13.68 19.71 10.23
CA LEU A 458 14.95 19.38 10.86
C LEU A 458 15.65 20.61 11.42
N LEU A 459 15.65 21.74 10.71
CA LEU A 459 16.21 22.99 11.18
C LEU A 459 15.55 23.47 12.47
N LYS A 460 14.23 23.32 12.61
CA LYS A 460 13.51 23.66 13.84
C LYS A 460 13.89 22.76 15.03
N GLN A 461 14.39 21.55 14.76
CA GLN A 461 14.90 20.64 15.80
C GLN A 461 16.35 20.94 16.20
N GLN A 462 17.09 21.73 15.41
CA GLN A 462 18.47 22.06 15.72
C GLN A 462 18.54 22.98 16.96
N GLN A 463 19.32 22.55 17.93
CA GLN A 463 19.55 23.25 19.20
C GLN A 463 20.53 24.41 19.01
N ASN A 464 20.55 25.35 19.96
CA ASN A 464 21.51 26.46 19.98
C ASN A 464 22.98 26.02 20.00
N SER A 465 23.25 24.81 20.52
CA SER A 465 24.57 24.18 20.49
C SER A 465 25.02 23.73 19.10
N GLY A 466 24.09 23.60 18.15
CA GLY A 466 24.27 22.97 16.84
C GLY A 466 23.89 21.49 16.79
N SER A 467 23.63 20.83 17.94
CA SER A 467 23.14 19.45 18.00
C SER A 467 21.67 19.34 17.60
N PHE A 468 21.19 18.13 17.32
CA PHE A 468 19.77 17.88 17.01
C PHE A 468 19.01 17.10 18.10
N VAL A 469 19.67 16.80 19.22
CA VAL A 469 19.07 16.13 20.39
C VAL A 469 19.39 16.93 21.64
N GLU A 470 18.47 16.97 22.62
CA GLU A 470 18.70 17.56 23.94
C GLU A 470 19.68 16.69 24.78
N GLY A 471 20.64 17.34 25.45
CA GLY A 471 21.60 16.68 26.35
C GLY A 471 23.00 16.44 25.76
N ALA A 472 24.01 16.38 26.64
CA ALA A 472 25.42 16.19 26.26
C ALA A 472 25.80 14.69 26.14
N GLY A 473 26.42 14.30 25.03
CA GLY A 473 27.45 13.24 25.01
C GLY A 473 27.06 11.76 24.87
N GLY A 474 25.89 11.39 24.33
CA GLY A 474 25.56 9.98 24.01
C GLY A 474 25.91 9.58 22.57
N TYR A 475 26.28 8.30 22.32
CA TYR A 475 26.54 7.78 20.95
C TYR A 475 25.35 8.00 19.99
N ARG A 476 24.12 7.96 20.51
CA ARG A 476 22.89 8.25 19.76
C ARG A 476 22.84 9.71 19.32
N ASN A 477 23.24 10.65 20.18
CA ASN A 477 23.21 12.09 19.88
C ASN A 477 24.16 12.45 18.73
N ILE A 478 25.34 11.80 18.67
CA ILE A 478 26.30 11.97 17.57
C ILE A 478 25.73 11.40 16.27
N ALA A 479 25.21 10.16 16.28
CA ALA A 479 24.66 9.55 15.08
C ALA A 479 23.48 10.34 14.51
N TYR A 480 22.60 10.83 15.39
CA TYR A 480 21.41 11.58 15.01
C TYR A 480 21.82 12.94 14.44
N SER A 481 22.76 13.64 15.08
CA SER A 481 23.27 14.91 14.54
C SER A 481 24.00 14.72 13.21
N ALA A 482 24.81 13.67 13.06
CA ALA A 482 25.47 13.35 11.79
C ALA A 482 24.47 12.99 10.68
N ALA A 483 23.44 12.18 10.97
CA ALA A 483 22.39 11.84 10.02
C ALA A 483 21.58 13.08 9.59
N SER A 484 21.22 13.97 10.52
CA SER A 484 20.50 15.21 10.21
C SER A 484 21.35 16.18 9.38
N LEU A 485 22.64 16.35 9.70
CA LEU A 485 23.53 17.16 8.86
C LEU A 485 23.71 16.55 7.47
N HIS A 486 23.82 15.22 7.38
CA HIS A 486 23.89 14.51 6.11
C HIS A 486 22.64 14.76 5.26
N ALA A 487 21.45 14.64 5.87
CA ALA A 487 20.17 14.92 5.23
C ALA A 487 20.06 16.38 4.78
N LEU A 488 20.44 17.37 5.60
CA LEU A 488 20.42 18.78 5.22
C LEU A 488 21.36 19.08 4.04
N LEU A 489 22.58 18.52 4.04
CA LEU A 489 23.52 18.67 2.92
C LEU A 489 22.99 18.07 1.61
N HIS A 490 22.27 16.95 1.68
CA HIS A 490 21.57 16.38 0.52
C HIS A 490 20.27 17.13 0.17
N GLY A 491 19.64 17.77 1.16
CA GLY A 491 18.48 18.62 1.00
C GLY A 491 18.75 19.94 0.28
N GLY A 492 20.03 20.27 0.06
CA GLY A 492 20.46 21.47 -0.69
C GLY A 492 21.13 22.54 0.17
N TYR A 493 21.36 22.30 1.47
CA TYR A 493 22.09 23.25 2.32
C TYR A 493 23.58 23.22 2.00
N ASP A 494 24.14 24.38 1.70
CA ASP A 494 25.57 24.51 1.46
C ASP A 494 26.38 24.26 2.73
N HIS A 495 27.57 23.70 2.56
CA HIS A 495 28.52 23.39 3.62
C HIS A 495 28.93 24.62 4.45
N THR A 496 28.80 25.83 3.91
CA THR A 496 29.09 27.09 4.60
C THR A 496 27.88 27.72 5.30
N SER A 497 26.68 27.16 5.16
CA SER A 497 25.48 27.67 5.79
C SER A 497 25.59 27.65 7.33
N ALA A 498 24.93 28.59 8.00
CA ALA A 498 25.01 28.72 9.45
C ALA A 498 24.58 27.44 10.21
N PRO A 499 23.47 26.76 9.85
CA PRO A 499 23.08 25.48 10.47
C PRO A 499 24.15 24.39 10.35
N ILE A 500 24.74 24.24 9.16
CA ILE A 500 25.79 23.24 8.93
C ILE A 500 27.06 23.58 9.71
N LYS A 501 27.50 24.85 9.73
CA LYS A 501 28.66 25.29 10.52
C LYS A 501 28.46 25.03 12.02
N ALA A 502 27.28 25.32 12.55
CA ALA A 502 26.96 25.09 13.96
C ALA A 502 27.02 23.58 14.30
N GLY A 503 26.37 22.74 13.49
CA GLY A 503 26.40 21.29 13.71
C GLY A 503 27.79 20.67 13.54
N MET A 504 28.57 21.11 12.55
CA MET A 504 29.95 20.66 12.35
C MET A 504 30.86 21.08 13.50
N LYS A 505 30.71 22.30 14.03
CA LYS A 505 31.42 22.74 15.24
C LYS A 505 31.10 21.82 16.42
N TRP A 506 29.82 21.56 16.67
CA TRP A 506 29.38 20.66 17.73
C TRP A 506 29.95 19.25 17.55
N LEU A 507 29.88 18.69 16.34
CA LEU A 507 30.43 17.36 16.05
C LEU A 507 31.93 17.30 16.33
N ARG A 508 32.72 18.29 15.90
CA ARG A 508 34.16 18.33 16.15
C ARG A 508 34.50 18.34 17.63
N GLU A 509 33.76 19.12 18.43
CA GLU A 509 33.94 19.23 19.88
C GLU A 509 33.56 17.94 20.63
N ASN A 510 32.58 17.18 20.14
CA ASN A 510 32.05 16.00 20.83
C ASN A 510 32.58 14.66 20.28
N LEU A 511 33.01 14.59 19.02
CA LEU A 511 33.53 13.35 18.42
C LEU A 511 34.89 12.97 19.00
N ILE A 512 35.81 13.94 19.15
CA ILE A 512 37.16 13.67 19.66
C ILE A 512 37.08 13.08 21.07
N SER A 513 36.30 13.72 21.94
CA SER A 513 36.10 13.25 23.31
C SER A 513 35.37 11.89 23.34
N SER A 514 34.40 11.64 22.46
CA SER A 514 33.67 10.36 22.43
C SER A 514 34.49 9.19 21.86
N LEU A 515 35.46 9.48 20.98
CA LEU A 515 36.42 8.50 20.47
C LEU A 515 37.48 8.15 21.51
N ASP A 516 37.89 9.11 22.34
CA ASP A 516 38.93 8.93 23.36
C ASP A 516 38.36 8.40 24.69
N ASN A 517 37.11 8.75 25.03
CA ASN A 517 36.46 8.37 26.28
C ASN A 517 35.83 6.97 26.19
N ARG A 518 36.05 6.19 27.25
CA ARG A 518 35.38 4.92 27.45
C ARG A 518 34.24 5.10 28.47
N ALA A 519 33.05 4.58 28.16
CA ALA A 519 31.94 4.46 29.09
C ALA A 519 32.33 3.62 30.33
N GLY A 520 31.53 3.67 31.39
CA GLY A 520 31.81 2.96 32.65
C GLY A 520 31.96 1.43 32.53
N ASN A 521 31.61 0.85 31.39
CA ASN A 521 31.82 -0.56 31.03
C ASN A 521 33.08 -0.80 30.16
N GLY A 522 33.92 0.21 29.94
CA GLY A 522 35.14 0.12 29.13
C GLY A 522 34.96 0.17 27.60
N GLN A 523 33.74 0.44 27.10
CA GLN A 523 33.46 0.59 25.66
C GLN A 523 33.54 2.06 25.24
N PRO A 524 34.03 2.41 24.04
CA PRO A 524 33.97 3.78 23.53
C PRO A 524 32.54 4.33 23.51
N GLN A 525 32.35 5.63 23.69
CA GLN A 525 31.03 6.28 23.58
C GLN A 525 30.56 6.44 22.13
N ILE A 526 31.12 5.66 21.21
CA ILE A 526 30.78 5.58 19.78
C ILE A 526 30.71 4.11 19.37
N CYS A 527 29.81 3.79 18.43
CA CYS A 527 29.71 2.46 17.84
C CYS A 527 29.95 2.51 16.33
N SER A 528 30.18 1.35 15.69
CA SER A 528 30.47 1.27 14.25
C SER A 528 29.37 1.85 13.37
N TYR A 529 28.12 1.77 13.84
CA TYR A 529 26.97 2.45 13.22
C TYR A 529 27.18 3.98 13.18
N THR A 530 27.50 4.59 14.32
CA THR A 530 27.75 6.03 14.44
C THR A 530 28.96 6.46 13.61
N ALA A 531 30.05 5.67 13.64
CA ALA A 531 31.25 5.96 12.87
C ALA A 531 30.97 5.94 11.36
N GLY A 532 30.23 4.91 10.90
CA GLY A 532 29.83 4.78 9.50
C GLY A 532 29.01 5.97 9.00
N ILE A 533 27.96 6.35 9.73
CA ILE A 533 27.11 7.51 9.37
C ILE A 533 27.90 8.81 9.36
N THR A 534 28.78 9.00 10.34
CA THR A 534 29.62 10.20 10.42
C THR A 534 30.57 10.31 9.23
N LEU A 535 31.16 9.20 8.79
CA LEU A 535 32.02 9.17 7.59
C LEU A 535 31.23 9.45 6.30
N MET A 536 30.00 8.93 6.16
CA MET A 536 29.13 9.26 5.03
C MET A 536 28.81 10.76 5.01
N MET A 537 28.50 11.34 6.16
CA MET A 537 28.28 12.78 6.30
C MET A 537 29.52 13.60 5.90
N TYR A 538 30.72 13.23 6.38
CA TYR A 538 31.97 13.90 5.99
C TYR A 538 32.23 13.84 4.50
N ALA A 539 31.94 12.70 3.86
CA ALA A 539 32.06 12.59 2.41
C ALA A 539 31.14 13.59 1.69
N ARG A 540 29.87 13.71 2.08
CA ARG A 540 28.99 14.74 1.52
C ARG A 540 29.46 16.16 1.84
N TYR A 541 29.91 16.43 3.07
CA TYR A 541 30.40 17.74 3.49
C TYR A 541 31.60 18.23 2.63
N PHE A 542 32.47 17.31 2.22
CA PHE A 542 33.62 17.59 1.34
C PHE A 542 33.37 17.23 -0.14
N GLU A 543 32.13 16.98 -0.56
CA GLU A 543 31.84 16.59 -1.95
C GLU A 543 32.19 17.69 -2.96
N TRP A 544 32.05 18.96 -2.57
CA TRP A 544 32.49 20.10 -3.39
C TRP A 544 34.00 20.02 -3.72
N LEU A 545 34.81 19.59 -2.75
CA LEU A 545 36.26 19.43 -2.90
C LEU A 545 36.58 18.19 -3.74
N MET A 546 35.88 17.07 -3.49
CA MET A 546 36.01 15.87 -4.31
C MET A 546 35.66 16.11 -5.78
N THR A 547 34.61 16.89 -6.04
CA THR A 547 34.20 17.30 -7.39
C THR A 547 35.25 18.19 -8.04
N LYS A 548 35.73 19.21 -7.33
CA LYS A 548 36.79 20.12 -7.79
C LYS A 548 38.07 19.37 -8.18
N GLU A 549 38.49 18.39 -7.37
CA GLU A 549 39.70 17.60 -7.62
C GLU A 549 39.49 16.43 -8.58
N GLY A 550 38.26 16.22 -9.09
CA GLY A 550 37.94 15.21 -10.09
C GLY A 550 37.85 13.78 -9.58
N VAL A 551 37.52 13.56 -8.29
CA VAL A 551 37.35 12.21 -7.73
C VAL A 551 36.30 11.39 -8.49
N PHE A 552 35.24 12.03 -8.99
CA PHE A 552 34.14 11.38 -9.71
C PHE A 552 34.27 11.43 -11.24
N THR A 553 35.24 12.16 -11.77
CA THR A 553 35.38 12.44 -13.22
C THR A 553 36.68 11.90 -13.81
N THR A 554 37.49 11.19 -13.01
CA THR A 554 38.77 10.65 -13.48
C THR A 554 38.58 9.31 -14.19
N ASP A 555 39.09 9.21 -15.42
CA ASP A 555 38.87 8.04 -16.30
C ASP A 555 39.76 6.84 -15.98
N ASN A 556 40.64 6.94 -14.97
CA ASN A 556 41.54 5.85 -14.62
C ASN A 556 41.90 5.82 -13.12
N ALA A 557 42.25 4.64 -12.65
CA ALA A 557 42.63 4.35 -11.25
C ALA A 557 43.73 5.27 -10.69
N ALA A 558 44.72 5.64 -11.50
CA ALA A 558 45.82 6.51 -11.05
C ALA A 558 45.34 7.96 -10.85
N GLY A 559 44.49 8.45 -11.75
CA GLY A 559 43.81 9.74 -11.64
C GLY A 559 42.95 9.82 -10.39
N ALA A 560 42.09 8.81 -10.17
CA ALA A 560 41.24 8.74 -8.98
C ALA A 560 42.06 8.73 -7.69
N LYS A 561 43.15 7.96 -7.62
CA LYS A 561 44.06 7.93 -6.47
C LYS A 561 44.72 9.29 -6.21
N ASN A 562 45.16 9.97 -7.26
CA ASN A 562 45.77 11.30 -7.15
C ASN A 562 44.75 12.35 -6.70
N ALA A 563 43.54 12.34 -7.27
CA ALA A 563 42.44 13.22 -6.88
C ALA A 563 42.10 13.06 -5.39
N ARG A 564 41.90 11.82 -4.93
CA ARG A 564 41.66 11.50 -3.50
C ARG A 564 42.79 12.00 -2.59
N LYS A 565 44.05 11.87 -3.03
CA LYS A 565 45.21 12.40 -2.29
C LYS A 565 45.20 13.94 -2.21
N CYS A 566 44.82 14.63 -3.29
CA CYS A 566 44.67 16.09 -3.30
C CYS A 566 43.55 16.56 -2.37
N VAL A 567 42.41 15.87 -2.37
CA VAL A 567 41.31 16.10 -1.42
C VAL A 567 41.82 15.96 0.01
N TRP A 568 42.43 14.82 0.34
CA TRP A 568 42.95 14.56 1.69
C TRP A 568 43.92 15.64 2.17
N ASN A 569 44.80 16.14 1.30
CA ASN A 569 45.76 17.17 1.66
C ASN A 569 45.13 18.55 1.92
N GLN A 570 43.95 18.81 1.34
CA GLN A 570 43.20 20.06 1.50
C GLN A 570 42.19 20.04 2.66
N ILE A 571 41.84 18.86 3.19
CA ILE A 571 40.99 18.75 4.39
C ILE A 571 41.75 19.28 5.61
N ASP A 572 41.06 20.11 6.41
CA ASP A 572 41.58 20.68 7.65
C ASP A 572 42.11 19.58 8.59
N LYS A 573 43.20 19.89 9.30
CA LYS A 573 43.88 18.92 10.16
C LYS A 573 42.92 18.27 11.18
N ILE A 574 42.04 19.06 11.80
CA ILE A 574 41.08 18.57 12.80
C ILE A 574 40.15 17.50 12.19
N ASP A 575 39.63 17.76 11.00
CA ASP A 575 38.72 16.82 10.32
C ASP A 575 39.45 15.57 9.85
N ARG A 576 40.69 15.71 9.34
CA ARG A 576 41.54 14.55 9.03
C ARG A 576 41.82 13.68 10.25
N ASP A 577 42.13 14.29 11.38
CA ASP A 577 42.39 13.56 12.63
C ASP A 577 41.13 12.80 13.08
N ILE A 578 39.94 13.41 12.98
CA ILE A 578 38.66 12.75 13.27
C ILE A 578 38.40 11.60 12.30
N ILE A 579 38.50 11.83 10.98
CA ILE A 579 38.27 10.80 9.96
C ILE A 579 39.23 9.62 10.18
N THR A 580 40.50 9.89 10.44
CA THR A 580 41.51 8.85 10.72
C THR A 580 41.13 8.04 11.96
N LYS A 581 40.73 8.69 13.06
CA LYS A 581 40.28 7.98 14.26
C LYS A 581 39.04 7.13 14.02
N LEU A 582 38.08 7.61 13.22
CA LEU A 582 36.89 6.84 12.84
C LEU A 582 37.25 5.61 12.00
N VAL A 583 38.18 5.74 11.05
CA VAL A 583 38.68 4.61 10.25
C VAL A 583 39.39 3.59 11.14
N THR A 584 40.28 4.03 12.03
CA THR A 584 40.95 3.15 13.01
C THR A 584 39.93 2.42 13.89
N PHE A 585 38.89 3.13 14.36
CA PHE A 585 37.82 2.51 15.14
C PHE A 585 37.09 1.42 14.35
N LEU A 586 36.78 1.67 13.07
CA LEU A 586 36.12 0.68 12.20
C LEU A 586 37.03 -0.50 11.90
N ASP A 587 38.34 -0.29 11.75
CA ASP A 587 39.33 -1.35 11.61
C ASP A 587 39.37 -2.24 12.86
N ASP A 588 39.40 -1.63 14.06
CA ASP A 588 39.43 -2.34 15.33
C ASP A 588 38.10 -3.06 15.65
N SER A 589 37.01 -2.63 15.02
CA SER A 589 35.68 -3.22 15.13
C SER A 589 35.37 -4.25 14.04
N TYR A 590 36.29 -4.48 13.11
CA TYR A 590 36.14 -5.47 12.05
C TYR A 590 36.59 -6.86 12.52
N VAL A 591 35.72 -7.88 12.43
CA VAL A 591 35.99 -9.23 12.98
C VAL A 591 37.08 -9.96 12.22
N GLY A 592 37.26 -9.67 10.94
CA GLY A 592 38.25 -10.33 10.11
C GLY A 592 38.03 -11.84 9.92
N GLY A 593 38.99 -12.49 9.26
CA GLY A 593 38.95 -13.94 8.99
C GLY A 593 37.74 -14.40 8.17
N GLN A 594 37.31 -15.64 8.40
CA GLN A 594 36.12 -16.21 7.73
C GLN A 594 34.80 -15.61 8.24
N SER A 595 34.81 -15.04 9.45
CA SER A 595 33.64 -14.43 10.09
C SER A 595 33.30 -13.06 9.49
N GLY A 596 34.32 -12.21 9.23
CA GLY A 596 34.23 -10.85 8.68
C GLY A 596 33.13 -9.96 9.27
N GLY A 597 32.77 -8.86 8.59
CA GLY A 597 31.78 -7.89 9.05
C GLY A 597 32.22 -7.07 10.26
N TRP A 598 31.38 -6.11 10.64
CA TRP A 598 31.63 -5.22 11.79
C TRP A 598 30.77 -5.59 12.98
N SER A 599 31.35 -5.49 14.18
CA SER A 599 30.62 -5.45 15.45
C SER A 599 30.28 -4.01 15.84
N TYR A 600 29.42 -3.83 16.85
CA TYR A 600 29.09 -2.49 17.36
C TYR A 600 30.29 -1.74 17.95
N GLY A 601 31.32 -2.42 18.41
CA GLY A 601 32.55 -1.78 18.90
C GLY A 601 33.79 -2.65 18.74
N PRO A 602 34.95 -2.20 19.23
CA PRO A 602 36.23 -2.86 19.04
C PRO A 602 36.26 -4.27 19.63
N ILE A 603 36.94 -5.19 18.94
CA ILE A 603 36.91 -6.60 19.28
C ILE A 603 38.01 -6.91 20.30
N THR A 604 37.61 -7.09 21.56
CA THR A 604 38.50 -7.55 22.63
C THR A 604 38.40 -9.07 22.79
N GLY A 605 39.48 -9.81 22.48
CA GLY A 605 39.58 -11.23 22.82
C GLY A 605 38.92 -12.21 21.83
N GLY A 606 38.70 -11.83 20.56
CA GLY A 606 38.31 -12.74 19.48
C GLY A 606 36.91 -13.34 19.55
N ARG A 607 36.04 -12.86 20.45
CA ARG A 607 34.63 -13.24 20.54
C ARG A 607 33.74 -12.12 20.02
N GLY A 608 33.26 -12.27 18.79
CA GLY A 608 32.29 -11.39 18.13
C GLY A 608 31.94 -11.94 16.75
N GLY A 609 30.68 -11.87 16.35
CA GLY A 609 30.24 -12.18 14.99
C GLY A 609 29.94 -10.89 14.23
N GLY A 610 30.25 -10.85 12.93
CA GLY A 610 29.86 -9.71 12.09
C GLY A 610 28.34 -9.59 11.99
N ASP A 611 27.83 -8.38 12.17
CA ASP A 611 26.40 -8.06 12.15
C ASP A 611 26.06 -7.31 10.86
N ASN A 612 25.15 -7.83 10.03
CA ASN A 612 24.77 -7.17 8.78
C ASN A 612 24.04 -5.84 9.01
N SER A 613 23.33 -5.67 10.13
CA SER A 613 22.67 -4.40 10.48
C SER A 613 23.67 -3.27 10.77
N VAL A 614 24.85 -3.60 11.31
CA VAL A 614 25.93 -2.63 11.58
C VAL A 614 26.84 -2.49 10.37
N SER A 615 27.16 -3.60 9.72
CA SER A 615 28.07 -3.66 8.57
C SER A 615 27.59 -2.76 7.43
N GLN A 616 26.26 -2.61 7.25
CA GLN A 616 25.71 -1.72 6.22
C GLN A 616 26.16 -0.26 6.38
N PHE A 617 26.31 0.23 7.61
CA PHE A 617 26.73 1.60 7.87
C PHE A 617 28.24 1.70 7.92
N ALA A 618 28.88 0.76 8.61
CA ALA A 618 30.33 0.71 8.76
C ALA A 618 31.02 0.60 7.40
N GLY A 619 30.62 -0.35 6.55
CA GLY A 619 31.24 -0.54 5.23
C GLY A 619 30.97 0.60 4.25
N CYS A 620 29.77 1.19 4.25
CA CYS A 620 29.50 2.39 3.45
C CYS A 620 30.32 3.59 3.93
N GLY A 621 30.43 3.81 5.25
CA GLY A 621 31.30 4.84 5.82
C GLY A 621 32.78 4.60 5.51
N TYR A 622 33.23 3.35 5.56
CA TYR A 622 34.60 2.96 5.20
C TYR A 622 34.92 3.25 3.74
N LYS A 623 33.97 2.98 2.83
CA LYS A 623 34.02 3.41 1.42
C LYS A 623 34.10 4.93 1.28
N CYS A 624 33.28 5.68 2.03
CA CYS A 624 33.31 7.14 2.04
C CYS A 624 34.64 7.71 2.54
N ALA A 625 35.26 7.08 3.54
CA ALA A 625 36.61 7.45 3.98
C ALA A 625 37.65 7.25 2.87
N ALA A 626 37.53 6.16 2.11
CA ALA A 626 38.38 5.91 0.94
C ALA A 626 38.22 6.99 -0.15
N LEU A 627 36.99 7.48 -0.39
CA LEU A 627 36.71 8.58 -1.32
C LEU A 627 37.35 9.91 -0.85
N LEU A 628 37.38 10.15 0.46
CA LEU A 628 38.07 11.31 1.06
C LEU A 628 39.60 11.21 0.98
N GLY A 629 40.15 10.05 0.60
CA GLY A 629 41.58 9.78 0.55
C GLY A 629 42.19 9.35 1.88
N ALA A 630 41.37 8.96 2.86
CA ALA A 630 41.85 8.32 4.08
C ALA A 630 42.49 6.96 3.77
N ASP A 631 43.44 6.55 4.60
CA ASP A 631 44.09 5.25 4.47
C ASP A 631 43.17 4.13 4.97
N VAL A 632 42.72 3.26 4.06
CA VAL A 632 41.81 2.14 4.33
C VAL A 632 42.43 0.82 3.85
N LYS A 633 42.15 -0.27 4.55
CA LYS A 633 42.68 -1.60 4.23
C LYS A 633 41.87 -2.27 3.13
N LEU A 634 42.51 -2.53 1.98
CA LEU A 634 41.90 -3.28 0.88
C LEU A 634 41.50 -4.72 1.27
N SER A 635 42.26 -5.33 2.19
CA SER A 635 41.93 -6.65 2.72
C SER A 635 40.60 -6.67 3.49
N THR A 636 40.17 -5.55 4.07
CA THR A 636 38.85 -5.43 4.70
C THR A 636 37.74 -5.58 3.66
N PHE A 637 37.84 -4.89 2.52
CA PHE A 637 36.87 -5.01 1.42
C PHE A 637 36.85 -6.42 0.81
N GLU A 638 38.02 -7.02 0.56
CA GLU A 638 38.06 -8.39 0.01
C GLU A 638 37.45 -9.41 0.97
N ASN A 639 37.81 -9.35 2.26
CA ASN A 639 37.27 -10.26 3.26
C ASN A 639 35.75 -10.10 3.41
N GLU A 640 35.26 -8.86 3.33
CA GLU A 640 33.84 -8.56 3.47
C GLU A 640 33.03 -9.07 2.26
N ALA A 641 33.52 -8.84 1.04
CA ALA A 641 32.90 -9.40 -0.16
C ALA A 641 32.80 -10.93 -0.07
N ARG A 642 33.90 -11.60 0.29
CA ARG A 642 33.92 -13.06 0.41
C ARG A 642 33.00 -13.55 1.53
N ARG A 643 32.87 -12.81 2.64
CA ARG A 643 31.91 -13.15 3.71
C ARG A 643 30.48 -13.06 3.21
N LEU A 644 30.11 -11.96 2.56
CA LEU A 644 28.76 -11.77 2.04
C LEU A 644 28.40 -12.86 1.03
N LEU A 645 29.31 -13.20 0.11
CA LEU A 645 29.09 -14.31 -0.83
C LEU A 645 28.83 -15.64 -0.11
N ARG A 646 29.58 -15.95 0.96
CA ARG A 646 29.33 -17.16 1.78
C ARG A 646 28.00 -17.14 2.53
N GLN A 647 27.50 -15.97 2.90
CA GLN A 647 26.26 -15.81 3.66
C GLN A 647 25.01 -15.71 2.79
N TYR A 648 25.17 -15.60 1.48
CA TYR A 648 24.04 -15.53 0.57
C TYR A 648 23.21 -16.81 0.64
N SER A 649 21.90 -16.65 0.73
CA SER A 649 20.97 -17.76 0.87
C SER A 649 19.74 -17.53 -0.01
N SER A 650 19.31 -18.61 -0.67
CA SER A 650 18.09 -18.66 -1.48
C SER A 650 17.07 -19.60 -0.84
N GLY A 651 15.79 -19.38 -1.11
CA GLY A 651 14.73 -20.33 -0.74
C GLY A 651 14.98 -21.72 -1.36
N ARG A 652 14.55 -22.79 -0.70
CA ARG A 652 14.76 -24.17 -1.19
C ARG A 652 14.13 -24.37 -2.58
N ASP A 653 12.93 -23.80 -2.76
CA ASP A 653 12.12 -23.94 -3.97
C ASP A 653 12.40 -22.87 -5.03
N GLU A 654 13.37 -21.99 -4.79
CA GLU A 654 13.73 -20.95 -5.75
C GLU A 654 14.35 -21.56 -7.01
N LYS A 655 13.79 -21.19 -8.15
CA LYS A 655 14.30 -21.56 -9.48
C LYS A 655 15.41 -20.60 -9.88
N ASN A 656 16.41 -21.14 -10.54
CA ASN A 656 17.47 -20.37 -11.17
C ASN A 656 16.87 -19.36 -12.14
N VAL A 657 17.25 -18.10 -12.00
CA VAL A 657 17.01 -17.06 -13.00
C VAL A 657 18.26 -16.93 -13.86
N ALA A 658 18.07 -16.84 -15.17
CA ALA A 658 19.16 -16.55 -16.07
C ALA A 658 19.61 -15.11 -15.84
N PHE A 659 20.93 -14.92 -15.76
CA PHE A 659 21.54 -13.60 -15.85
C PHE A 659 21.39 -13.15 -17.29
N GLU A 660 20.21 -12.62 -17.63
CA GLU A 660 20.06 -11.83 -18.84
C GLU A 660 20.80 -10.53 -18.57
N LEU A 661 21.97 -10.37 -19.19
CA LEU A 661 22.52 -9.05 -19.44
C LEU A 661 21.43 -8.30 -20.20
N PHE A 662 20.63 -7.50 -19.50
CA PHE A 662 19.73 -6.57 -20.17
C PHE A 662 20.59 -5.84 -21.19
N PRO A 663 20.24 -5.88 -22.49
CA PRO A 663 21.02 -5.18 -23.48
C PRO A 663 21.03 -3.72 -23.05
N SER A 664 22.20 -3.20 -22.66
CA SER A 664 22.38 -1.76 -22.71
C SER A 664 22.01 -1.40 -24.14
N THR A 665 20.95 -0.62 -24.32
CA THR A 665 20.43 -0.19 -25.63
C THR A 665 21.61 -0.05 -26.59
N ALA A 666 21.66 -0.94 -27.59
CA ALA A 666 22.86 -1.28 -28.36
C ALA A 666 23.42 -0.14 -29.23
N GLU A 667 22.98 1.10 -29.03
CA GLU A 667 23.41 2.28 -29.78
C GLU A 667 24.30 3.23 -28.96
N THR A 668 24.48 3.00 -27.67
CA THR A 668 25.50 3.72 -26.88
C THR A 668 26.65 2.79 -26.56
N GLU A 669 27.62 2.73 -27.48
CA GLU A 669 29.01 2.44 -27.10
C GLU A 669 29.44 3.51 -26.10
N ASP A 670 29.08 3.32 -24.85
CA ASP A 670 29.46 4.22 -23.79
C ASP A 670 30.97 4.09 -23.56
N PRO A 671 31.77 5.11 -23.92
CA PRO A 671 33.23 5.04 -23.85
C PRO A 671 33.75 4.82 -22.41
N ARG A 672 32.88 4.96 -21.40
CA ARG A 672 33.15 4.74 -19.98
C ARG A 672 33.51 3.28 -19.65
N PHE A 673 33.02 2.29 -20.43
CA PHE A 673 33.29 0.85 -20.17
C PHE A 673 34.52 0.29 -20.88
N THR A 674 35.11 1.01 -21.83
CA THR A 674 36.21 0.49 -22.67
C THR A 674 37.61 0.87 -22.19
N LYS A 675 37.77 1.82 -21.25
CA LYS A 675 39.08 2.48 -21.01
C LYS A 675 39.69 2.36 -19.61
N GLY A 676 39.07 1.61 -18.70
CA GLY A 676 39.58 1.31 -17.35
C GLY A 676 40.49 0.08 -17.21
N GLY A 677 40.94 -0.52 -18.33
CA GLY A 677 41.28 -1.94 -18.41
C GLY A 677 40.01 -2.69 -18.79
N ALA A 678 40.05 -3.45 -19.89
CA ALA A 678 38.85 -3.99 -20.51
C ALA A 678 37.98 -4.72 -19.48
N TYR A 679 36.84 -4.13 -19.13
CA TYR A 679 35.70 -4.86 -18.62
C TYR A 679 35.25 -5.70 -19.82
N GLU A 680 35.86 -6.88 -20.00
CA GLU A 680 35.45 -7.80 -21.05
C GLU A 680 34.03 -8.26 -20.71
N ARG A 681 33.02 -7.54 -21.23
CA ARG A 681 31.63 -7.98 -21.35
C ARG A 681 31.64 -9.23 -22.23
N ARG A 682 31.96 -10.38 -21.65
CA ARG A 682 31.79 -11.69 -22.31
C ARG A 682 30.42 -12.24 -21.97
N ASP A 683 29.95 -13.10 -22.86
CA ASP A 683 28.77 -13.96 -22.73
C ASP A 683 28.84 -14.74 -21.41
N TRP A 684 28.32 -14.19 -20.32
CA TRP A 684 28.24 -14.91 -19.05
C TRP A 684 26.97 -15.76 -19.05
N ASP A 685 27.13 -17.05 -19.28
CA ASP A 685 26.10 -18.07 -19.09
C ASP A 685 25.95 -18.39 -17.59
N GLY A 686 25.48 -17.40 -16.83
CA GLY A 686 25.23 -17.53 -15.40
C GLY A 686 23.76 -17.73 -15.10
N THR A 687 23.42 -18.67 -14.23
CA THR A 687 22.12 -18.66 -13.55
C THR A 687 22.34 -18.60 -12.05
N ILE A 688 21.51 -17.86 -11.34
CA ILE A 688 21.54 -17.79 -9.87
C ILE A 688 20.14 -17.99 -9.30
N LYS A 689 20.03 -18.62 -8.13
CA LYS A 689 18.76 -18.65 -7.40
C LYS A 689 18.52 -17.28 -6.76
N PRO A 690 17.34 -16.67 -6.94
CA PRO A 690 16.97 -15.48 -6.19
C PRO A 690 17.09 -15.72 -4.69
N GLY A 691 17.69 -14.78 -3.98
CA GLY A 691 18.04 -14.91 -2.58
C GLY A 691 18.62 -13.62 -2.02
N GLY A 692 19.17 -13.70 -0.81
CA GLY A 692 19.78 -12.55 -0.15
C GLY A 692 20.43 -12.94 1.18
N TRP A 693 20.48 -11.99 2.10
CA TRP A 693 21.17 -12.13 3.38
C TRP A 693 20.19 -12.06 4.55
N SER A 694 20.59 -12.67 5.67
CA SER A 694 19.92 -12.57 6.97
C SER A 694 20.69 -11.64 7.91
N TYR A 695 20.25 -11.52 9.17
CA TYR A 695 20.92 -10.69 10.19
C TYR A 695 22.38 -11.11 10.47
N ALA A 696 22.64 -12.41 10.61
CA ALA A 696 23.97 -12.96 10.90
C ALA A 696 24.18 -14.37 10.29
N ALA A 697 25.45 -14.74 10.03
CA ALA A 697 25.80 -16.08 9.57
C ALA A 697 25.31 -17.16 10.56
N GLY A 698 24.63 -18.18 10.05
CA GLY A 698 24.28 -19.37 10.82
C GLY A 698 23.20 -19.15 11.89
N SER A 699 22.50 -18.01 11.90
CA SER A 699 21.33 -17.83 12.77
C SER A 699 20.20 -18.76 12.31
N SER A 700 20.19 -19.98 12.82
CA SER A 700 19.15 -21.01 12.64
C SER A 700 17.93 -20.76 13.53
N ASN A 701 17.67 -19.53 13.97
CA ASN A 701 16.37 -19.22 14.53
C ASN A 701 15.35 -19.55 13.44
N SER A 702 14.30 -20.28 13.81
CA SER A 702 13.23 -20.77 12.95
C SER A 702 12.53 -19.71 12.08
N ASN A 703 12.92 -18.44 12.21
CA ASN A 703 12.47 -17.28 11.45
C ASN A 703 13.60 -16.66 10.58
N GLY A 704 14.57 -17.46 10.10
CA GLY A 704 15.71 -17.05 9.26
C GLY A 704 15.33 -16.54 7.86
N TYR A 705 14.43 -15.56 7.79
CA TYR A 705 13.95 -14.96 6.56
C TYR A 705 14.97 -13.95 6.03
N THR A 706 15.30 -14.11 4.75
CA THR A 706 15.88 -13.02 3.94
C THR A 706 14.97 -11.81 4.07
N ALA A 707 15.51 -10.64 4.46
CA ALA A 707 14.73 -9.41 4.65
C ALA A 707 15.32 -8.27 3.83
N MET A 708 14.46 -7.38 3.33
CA MET A 708 14.83 -6.27 2.44
C MET A 708 16.02 -5.45 2.94
N GLN A 709 16.06 -5.11 4.24
CA GLN A 709 17.20 -4.40 4.84
C GLN A 709 18.54 -5.11 4.63
N TYR A 710 18.58 -6.44 4.78
CA TYR A 710 19.81 -7.21 4.63
C TYR A 710 20.12 -7.47 3.16
N VAL A 711 19.09 -7.56 2.30
CA VAL A 711 19.27 -7.65 0.85
C VAL A 711 19.88 -6.38 0.27
N GLY A 712 19.30 -5.22 0.58
CA GLY A 712 19.85 -3.93 0.18
C GLY A 712 21.25 -3.69 0.75
N THR A 713 21.48 -4.09 2.01
CA THR A 713 22.82 -4.05 2.63
C THR A 713 23.84 -4.89 1.88
N GLY A 714 23.52 -6.16 1.59
CA GLY A 714 24.45 -7.05 0.90
C GLY A 714 24.78 -6.53 -0.49
N MET A 715 23.79 -6.02 -1.23
CA MET A 715 24.02 -5.36 -2.52
C MET A 715 24.96 -4.15 -2.39
N ALA A 716 24.67 -3.23 -1.46
CA ALA A 716 25.46 -2.02 -1.26
C ALA A 716 26.93 -2.32 -0.90
N LEU A 717 27.15 -3.26 0.01
CA LEU A 717 28.49 -3.62 0.46
C LEU A 717 29.27 -4.39 -0.61
N LEU A 718 28.63 -5.32 -1.33
CA LEU A 718 29.27 -6.00 -2.45
C LEU A 718 29.68 -5.00 -3.54
N ALA A 719 28.82 -4.03 -3.86
CA ALA A 719 29.13 -2.95 -4.79
C ALA A 719 30.30 -2.07 -4.29
N ALA A 720 30.29 -1.69 -3.01
CA ALA A 720 31.38 -0.91 -2.40
C ALA A 720 32.73 -1.65 -2.48
N CYS A 721 32.74 -2.95 -2.15
CA CYS A 721 33.93 -3.80 -2.20
C CYS A 721 34.44 -3.97 -3.63
N ARG A 722 33.54 -4.28 -4.58
CA ARG A 722 33.86 -4.39 -6.01
C ARG A 722 34.56 -3.12 -6.49
N ASP A 723 33.97 -1.97 -6.21
CA ASP A 723 34.49 -0.68 -6.68
C ASP A 723 35.87 -0.34 -6.07
N GLU A 724 36.06 -0.52 -4.76
CA GLU A 724 37.36 -0.19 -4.15
C GLU A 724 38.46 -1.15 -4.56
N LEU A 725 38.17 -2.45 -4.68
CA LEU A 725 39.14 -3.42 -5.19
C LEU A 725 39.45 -3.16 -6.68
N TRP A 726 38.45 -2.78 -7.48
CA TRP A 726 38.64 -2.44 -8.89
C TRP A 726 39.54 -1.21 -9.05
N ASN A 727 39.24 -0.13 -8.34
CA ASN A 727 40.02 1.12 -8.40
C ASN A 727 41.48 0.93 -7.96
N ASN A 728 41.76 -0.07 -7.15
CA ASN A 728 43.11 -0.39 -6.70
C ASN A 728 43.76 -1.53 -7.52
N LYS A 729 43.12 -1.98 -8.61
CA LYS A 729 43.56 -3.10 -9.47
C LYS A 729 43.82 -4.38 -8.67
N SER A 730 43.01 -4.60 -7.63
CA SER A 730 43.12 -5.72 -6.70
C SER A 730 41.87 -6.61 -6.70
N LEU A 731 40.92 -6.43 -7.63
CA LEU A 731 39.73 -7.27 -7.73
C LEU A 731 40.03 -8.57 -8.49
N PRO A 732 39.98 -9.75 -7.85
CA PRO A 732 40.08 -11.03 -8.53
C PRO A 732 38.89 -11.24 -9.48
N ARG A 733 39.13 -11.85 -10.65
CA ARG A 733 38.09 -12.05 -11.69
C ARG A 733 36.96 -12.97 -11.24
N ASP A 734 37.28 -14.04 -10.50
CA ASP A 734 36.32 -14.95 -9.89
C ASP A 734 35.44 -14.21 -8.89
N LEU A 735 36.06 -13.39 -8.03
CA LEU A 735 35.34 -12.60 -7.03
C LEU A 735 34.41 -11.58 -7.69
N GLN A 736 34.84 -10.92 -8.77
CA GLN A 736 34.00 -10.01 -9.53
C GLN A 736 32.73 -10.69 -10.07
N ARG A 737 32.90 -11.84 -10.74
CA ARG A 737 31.78 -12.62 -11.28
C ARG A 737 30.80 -12.99 -10.18
N ASP A 738 31.30 -13.49 -9.06
CA ASP A 738 30.44 -13.90 -7.94
C ASP A 738 29.69 -12.69 -7.36
N ILE A 739 30.36 -11.54 -7.18
CA ILE A 739 29.70 -10.30 -6.75
C ILE A 739 28.52 -9.95 -7.67
N ASP A 740 28.77 -9.86 -8.98
CA ASP A 740 27.76 -9.43 -9.94
C ASP A 740 26.57 -10.41 -10.01
N LEU A 741 26.83 -11.72 -9.97
CA LEU A 741 25.78 -12.74 -9.91
C LEU A 741 24.93 -12.61 -8.65
N HIS A 742 25.54 -12.42 -7.47
CA HIS A 742 24.82 -12.37 -6.21
C HIS A 742 24.02 -11.07 -6.03
N ILE A 743 24.54 -9.96 -6.55
CA ILE A 743 23.78 -8.71 -6.67
C ILE A 743 22.54 -8.91 -7.57
N PHE A 744 22.68 -9.61 -8.70
CA PHE A 744 21.54 -9.90 -9.59
C PHE A 744 20.52 -10.85 -8.96
N GLY A 745 20.96 -11.91 -8.27
CA GLY A 745 20.06 -12.78 -7.53
C GLY A 745 19.30 -12.04 -6.42
N ALA A 746 19.96 -11.09 -5.75
CA ALA A 746 19.33 -10.18 -4.78
C ALA A 746 18.29 -9.26 -5.42
N GLN A 747 18.59 -8.68 -6.58
CA GLN A 747 17.64 -7.89 -7.36
C GLN A 747 16.40 -8.71 -7.76
N ALA A 748 16.60 -9.94 -8.22
CA ALA A 748 15.53 -10.87 -8.56
C ALA A 748 14.66 -11.20 -7.35
N TRP A 749 15.27 -11.35 -6.18
CA TRP A 749 14.55 -11.60 -4.94
C TRP A 749 13.70 -10.38 -4.55
N LEU A 750 14.27 -9.17 -4.58
CA LEU A 750 13.55 -7.93 -4.26
C LEU A 750 12.37 -7.68 -5.21
N ALA A 751 12.54 -7.94 -6.51
CA ALA A 751 11.47 -7.78 -7.49
C ALA A 751 10.27 -8.73 -7.21
N LYS A 752 10.53 -9.93 -6.68
CA LYS A 752 9.52 -10.94 -6.34
C LYS A 752 8.80 -10.70 -5.02
N GLN A 753 9.39 -9.92 -4.11
CA GLN A 753 8.85 -9.74 -2.76
C GLN A 753 7.55 -8.91 -2.73
N ASP A 754 7.10 -8.38 -3.87
CA ASP A 754 5.88 -7.57 -4.00
C ASP A 754 5.79 -6.41 -2.96
N TRP A 755 6.92 -6.02 -2.32
CA TRP A 755 6.94 -4.95 -1.31
C TRP A 755 6.49 -3.62 -1.90
N TRP A 756 6.64 -3.44 -3.21
CA TRP A 756 6.22 -2.28 -3.96
C TRP A 756 4.72 -2.30 -4.30
N GLN A 757 4.03 -3.42 -4.12
CA GLN A 757 2.57 -3.54 -4.18
C GLN A 757 1.96 -3.11 -2.84
N TYR A 758 2.47 -2.03 -2.23
CA TYR A 758 2.02 -1.56 -0.92
C TYR A 758 0.53 -1.25 -0.92
N ASP A 759 -0.17 -2.01 -0.09
CA ASP A 759 -1.54 -1.88 0.35
C ASP A 759 -1.43 -1.77 1.87
N TYR A 760 -2.08 -0.79 2.49
CA TYR A 760 -1.70 -0.20 3.78
C TYR A 760 -1.90 -1.08 5.05
N GLU A 761 -2.29 -2.36 4.95
CA GLU A 761 -3.11 -2.97 6.03
C GLU A 761 -2.74 -4.35 6.60
N ASP A 762 -1.67 -5.04 6.20
CA ASP A 762 -1.37 -6.39 6.76
C ASP A 762 -0.50 -6.38 8.05
N SER A 763 -0.49 -5.32 8.87
CA SER A 763 0.33 -5.31 10.09
C SER A 763 -0.29 -5.96 11.33
N ASP A 764 -1.59 -6.27 11.30
CA ASP A 764 -2.32 -6.54 12.54
C ASP A 764 -2.22 -8.00 13.03
N GLU A 765 -1.54 -8.89 12.29
CA GLU A 765 -1.31 -10.27 12.74
C GLU A 765 -0.12 -10.42 13.72
N TYR A 766 0.55 -9.33 14.09
CA TYR A 766 1.57 -9.30 15.15
C TYR A 766 1.33 -8.19 16.19
N GLY A 767 0.34 -8.39 17.07
CA GLY A 767 0.29 -7.84 18.44
C GLY A 767 0.30 -6.31 18.59
N GLU A 768 -0.81 -5.76 19.10
CA GLU A 768 -1.18 -4.35 19.30
C GLU A 768 -0.22 -3.42 20.11
N GLU A 769 1.05 -3.76 20.34
CA GLU A 769 2.00 -2.86 21.02
C GLU A 769 2.95 -2.09 20.09
N ASN A 770 2.86 -2.27 18.77
CA ASN A 770 3.65 -1.48 17.81
C ASN A 770 2.74 -0.66 16.88
N LEU A 771 2.55 0.61 17.21
CA LEU A 771 2.09 1.67 16.28
C LEU A 771 3.06 1.92 15.08
N ALA A 772 3.89 0.92 14.74
CA ALA A 772 4.85 0.86 13.63
C ALA A 772 4.28 0.09 12.41
N GLY A 773 2.95 -0.02 12.29
CA GLY A 773 2.25 -0.89 11.33
C GLY A 773 2.23 -0.44 9.85
N LYS A 774 2.74 0.73 9.49
CA LYS A 774 2.76 1.21 8.08
C LYS A 774 3.99 0.74 7.27
N ASN A 775 4.82 -0.13 7.84
CA ASN A 775 6.21 -0.31 7.41
C ASN A 775 6.40 -1.33 6.29
N PRO A 776 7.13 -1.00 5.20
CA PRO A 776 7.46 -1.96 4.16
C PRO A 776 7.93 -3.33 4.64
N PRO A 777 7.35 -4.45 4.13
CA PRO A 777 7.48 -5.76 4.75
C PRO A 777 8.96 -6.11 4.77
N GLY A 778 9.48 -6.16 5.99
CA GLY A 778 10.81 -6.62 6.31
C GLY A 778 10.73 -7.10 7.74
N GLY A 779 10.51 -8.41 7.88
CA GLY A 779 10.54 -9.07 9.18
C GLY A 779 11.79 -8.69 9.96
N ALA A 780 11.61 -8.45 11.27
CA ALA A 780 12.65 -8.15 12.24
C ALA A 780 13.60 -6.98 11.88
N GLY A 781 13.16 -5.73 12.11
CA GLY A 781 14.00 -4.53 11.92
C GLY A 781 13.44 -3.27 12.59
N TRP A 782 14.24 -2.20 12.65
CA TRP A 782 13.96 -0.92 13.32
C TRP A 782 12.90 -0.04 12.60
N GLY A 783 12.20 -0.55 11.58
CA GLY A 783 11.10 0.16 10.89
C GLY A 783 11.17 0.11 9.36
N GLY A 784 10.17 0.68 8.70
CA GLY A 784 9.97 0.64 7.24
C GLY A 784 10.92 1.56 6.49
N ILE A 785 11.15 2.78 7.00
CA ILE A 785 12.13 3.72 6.44
C ILE A 785 13.54 3.14 6.50
N TYR A 786 13.88 2.38 7.55
CA TYR A 786 15.15 1.69 7.64
C TYR A 786 15.34 0.65 6.52
N ASN A 787 14.29 -0.12 6.22
CA ASN A 787 14.31 -1.09 5.11
C ASN A 787 14.48 -0.37 3.76
N LEU A 788 13.75 0.73 3.54
CA LEU A 788 13.83 1.53 2.32
C LEU A 788 15.21 2.19 2.16
N TYR A 789 15.85 2.63 3.25
CA TYR A 789 17.20 3.20 3.20
C TYR A 789 18.27 2.16 2.85
N ALA A 790 18.09 0.91 3.25
CA ALA A 790 18.95 -0.17 2.78
C ALA A 790 18.69 -0.51 1.31
N LEU A 791 17.43 -0.53 0.86
CA LEU A 791 17.05 -0.72 -0.54
C LEU A 791 17.67 0.36 -1.43
N GLU A 792 17.55 1.63 -1.05
CA GLU A 792 18.11 2.77 -1.78
C GLU A 792 19.61 2.60 -1.99
N ARG A 793 20.39 2.39 -0.92
CA ARG A 793 21.84 2.15 -1.04
C ARG A 793 22.16 0.94 -1.91
N GLY A 794 21.43 -0.16 -1.74
CA GLY A 794 21.62 -1.37 -2.54
C GLY A 794 21.44 -1.10 -4.03
N CYS A 795 20.39 -0.39 -4.41
CA CYS A 795 20.07 -0.11 -5.80
C CYS A 795 20.97 0.98 -6.41
N VAL A 796 21.16 2.10 -5.70
CA VAL A 796 21.98 3.23 -6.17
C VAL A 796 23.45 2.81 -6.32
N MET A 797 24.04 2.15 -5.32
CA MET A 797 25.45 1.74 -5.41
C MET A 797 25.69 0.63 -6.43
N SER A 798 24.68 -0.21 -6.67
CA SER A 798 24.75 -1.25 -7.71
C SER A 798 24.42 -0.74 -9.10
N GLY A 799 23.90 0.49 -9.23
CA GLY A 799 23.57 1.13 -10.51
C GLY A 799 22.28 0.63 -11.15
N TYR A 800 21.26 0.27 -10.35
CA TYR A 800 19.96 -0.19 -10.86
C TYR A 800 18.87 0.85 -10.63
N ASP A 801 18.25 1.29 -11.73
CA ASP A 801 17.00 2.08 -11.68
C ASP A 801 15.77 1.17 -11.64
N LEU A 802 15.83 0.01 -12.28
CA LEU A 802 14.75 -0.97 -12.32
C LEU A 802 15.21 -2.31 -11.75
N LEU A 803 14.45 -2.91 -10.83
CA LEU A 803 14.69 -4.29 -10.39
C LEU A 803 14.18 -5.26 -11.46
N MET A 804 15.07 -6.14 -11.95
CA MET A 804 14.79 -7.09 -13.02
C MET A 804 14.21 -6.45 -14.29
N GLY A 805 14.56 -5.18 -14.55
CA GLY A 805 14.02 -4.40 -15.68
C GLY A 805 12.52 -4.14 -15.63
N LYS A 806 11.88 -4.36 -14.47
CA LYS A 806 10.41 -4.38 -14.34
C LYS A 806 9.87 -3.45 -13.25
N VAL A 807 10.55 -3.39 -12.10
CA VAL A 807 10.05 -2.66 -10.92
C VAL A 807 10.87 -1.41 -10.72
N ASP A 808 10.24 -0.24 -10.81
CA ASP A 808 10.85 1.04 -10.44
C ASP A 808 10.85 1.18 -8.92
N TRP A 809 11.92 0.69 -8.30
CA TRP A 809 12.02 0.67 -6.85
C TRP A 809 11.96 2.08 -6.26
N TYR A 810 12.50 3.08 -6.96
CA TYR A 810 12.59 4.45 -6.46
C TYR A 810 11.22 5.09 -6.48
N TYR A 811 10.47 4.95 -7.58
CA TYR A 811 9.10 5.46 -7.68
C TYR A 811 8.23 4.97 -6.52
N HIS A 812 8.19 3.65 -6.31
CA HIS A 812 7.37 3.06 -5.24
C HIS A 812 7.82 3.50 -3.85
N THR A 813 9.12 3.62 -3.63
CA THR A 813 9.70 4.08 -2.37
C THR A 813 9.36 5.56 -2.11
N ALA A 814 9.52 6.40 -3.12
CA ALA A 814 9.27 7.83 -3.03
C ALA A 814 7.78 8.10 -2.80
N ARG A 815 6.87 7.42 -3.51
CA ARG A 815 5.43 7.55 -3.27
C ARG A 815 5.04 7.17 -1.85
N TRP A 816 5.52 6.03 -1.35
CA TRP A 816 5.28 5.65 0.04
C TRP A 816 5.79 6.71 1.03
N LEU A 817 6.95 7.32 0.78
CA LEU A 817 7.45 8.40 1.63
C LEU A 817 6.56 9.65 1.55
N LEU A 818 6.16 10.09 0.35
CA LEU A 818 5.26 11.23 0.17
C LEU A 818 3.93 11.01 0.94
N ASP A 819 3.34 9.83 0.83
CA ASP A 819 2.06 9.49 1.47
C ASP A 819 2.16 9.35 3.00
N ASN A 820 3.39 9.25 3.55
CA ASN A 820 3.65 9.11 5.00
C ASN A 820 4.33 10.34 5.61
N GLN A 821 4.50 11.43 4.85
CA GLN A 821 4.96 12.70 5.42
C GLN A 821 3.83 13.32 6.25
N THR A 822 4.14 13.78 7.47
CA THR A 822 3.16 14.51 8.29
C THR A 822 2.92 15.91 7.73
N GLU A 823 1.84 16.56 8.16
CA GLU A 823 1.58 17.98 7.85
C GLU A 823 2.72 18.92 8.31
N ALA A 824 3.52 18.50 9.30
CA ALA A 824 4.68 19.26 9.78
C ALA A 824 5.92 19.07 8.90
N GLY A 825 5.86 18.23 7.86
CA GLY A 825 6.95 17.93 6.95
C GLY A 825 7.86 16.78 7.38
N ASN A 826 7.57 16.10 8.50
CA ASN A 826 8.45 15.09 9.07
C ASN A 826 7.92 13.67 8.89
N TRP A 827 8.77 12.67 9.13
CA TRP A 827 8.39 11.25 9.19
C TRP A 827 8.74 10.73 10.58
N SER A 828 7.73 10.41 11.41
CA SER A 828 7.77 9.81 12.77
C SER A 828 8.70 10.41 13.85
N GLY A 829 9.85 10.98 13.49
CA GLY A 829 10.83 11.62 14.35
C GLY A 829 12.06 12.06 13.56
N GLN A 830 13.12 12.44 14.27
CA GLN A 830 14.30 13.05 13.66
C GLN A 830 15.08 12.12 12.72
N ILE A 831 15.35 10.89 13.17
CA ILE A 831 16.18 9.94 12.40
C ILE A 831 15.45 9.46 11.14
N ASP A 832 14.16 9.19 11.27
CA ASP A 832 13.29 8.76 10.18
C ASP A 832 13.12 9.88 9.14
N THR A 833 12.98 11.13 9.59
CA THR A 833 12.98 12.30 8.69
C THR A 833 14.31 12.44 7.95
N ALA A 834 15.43 12.26 8.65
CA ALA A 834 16.75 12.30 8.00
C ALA A 834 16.90 11.18 6.95
N TRP A 835 16.49 9.95 7.26
CA TRP A 835 16.53 8.84 6.31
C TRP A 835 15.58 9.03 5.13
N ALA A 836 14.36 9.52 5.35
CA ALA A 836 13.42 9.83 4.28
C ALA A 836 14.02 10.80 3.26
N ILE A 837 14.62 11.91 3.74
CA ILE A 837 15.30 12.88 2.86
C ILE A 837 16.45 12.21 2.09
N LEU A 838 17.27 11.40 2.76
CA LEU A 838 18.39 10.70 2.11
C LEU A 838 17.91 9.71 1.04
N ILE A 839 16.81 8.99 1.28
CA ILE A 839 16.20 8.08 0.31
C ILE A 839 15.68 8.87 -0.90
N LEU A 840 14.89 9.91 -0.65
CA LEU A 840 14.30 10.76 -1.68
C LEU A 840 15.37 11.42 -2.55
N ARG A 841 16.53 11.77 -1.98
CA ARG A 841 17.67 12.33 -2.72
C ARG A 841 18.59 11.29 -3.38
N LYS A 842 18.35 9.99 -3.23
CA LYS A 842 19.29 8.93 -3.66
C LYS A 842 20.72 9.21 -3.13
N ALA A 843 20.80 9.45 -1.82
CA ALA A 843 21.99 9.98 -1.16
C ALA A 843 23.17 8.99 -1.06
N ALA A 844 22.98 7.71 -1.39
CA ALA A 844 24.07 6.74 -1.37
C ALA A 844 25.29 7.23 -2.16
N PRO A 845 26.52 6.94 -1.68
CA PRO A 845 27.73 7.39 -2.36
C PRO A 845 27.76 6.78 -3.77
N PRO A 846 27.98 7.58 -4.83
CA PRO A 846 28.05 7.07 -6.18
C PRO A 846 29.19 6.05 -6.28
N GLY A 847 28.92 4.95 -6.98
CA GLY A 847 29.99 4.06 -7.41
C GLY A 847 30.96 4.83 -8.31
N VAL A 848 32.26 4.50 -8.27
CA VAL A 848 33.25 5.19 -9.14
C VAL A 848 32.99 4.89 -10.63
N THR A 849 32.23 3.83 -10.90
CA THR A 849 31.77 3.44 -12.24
C THR A 849 30.50 4.17 -12.70
N GLN A 850 29.85 4.96 -11.85
CA GLN A 850 28.67 5.77 -12.21
C GLN A 850 28.80 7.20 -11.67
N PRO A 851 29.23 8.19 -12.49
CA PRO A 851 29.19 9.59 -12.07
C PRO A 851 27.75 10.02 -11.80
N ARG A 852 27.53 10.78 -10.71
CA ARG A 852 26.25 11.46 -10.47
C ARG A 852 25.94 12.41 -11.64
N PRO A 853 24.66 12.53 -12.06
CA PRO A 853 24.26 13.67 -12.88
C PRO A 853 24.65 14.96 -12.14
N PRO A 854 25.14 16.01 -12.84
CA PRO A 854 25.43 17.28 -12.20
C PRO A 854 24.16 17.81 -11.51
N GLU A 855 24.21 18.02 -10.19
CA GLU A 855 23.15 18.71 -9.45
C GLU A 855 23.07 20.15 -9.99
N GLU A 856 21.92 20.55 -10.55
CA GLU A 856 21.69 21.97 -10.84
C GLU A 856 21.65 22.74 -9.49
N PRO A 857 22.36 23.87 -9.37
CA PRO A 857 22.36 24.63 -8.13
C PRO A 857 20.93 25.10 -7.84
N HIS A 858 20.32 24.51 -6.81
CA HIS A 858 19.02 24.91 -6.32
C HIS A 858 19.10 26.40 -5.94
N LYS A 859 18.28 27.24 -6.59
CA LYS A 859 18.11 28.61 -6.10
C LYS A 859 17.45 28.49 -4.72
N PRO A 860 18.04 29.03 -3.65
CA PRO A 860 17.38 29.04 -2.35
C PRO A 860 16.02 29.70 -2.53
N SER A 861 14.96 29.04 -2.07
CA SER A 861 13.64 29.64 -2.01
C SER A 861 13.77 31.00 -1.31
N PRO A 862 13.18 32.08 -1.86
CA PRO A 862 13.17 33.35 -1.17
C PRO A 862 12.61 33.11 0.23
N SER A 863 13.38 33.50 1.24
CA SER A 863 13.00 33.44 2.65
C SER A 863 11.54 33.87 2.79
N PRO A 864 10.69 33.15 3.52
CA PRO A 864 9.26 33.46 3.58
C PRO A 864 9.09 34.89 4.06
N ASP A 865 8.71 35.76 3.11
CA ASP A 865 8.31 37.11 3.41
C ASP A 865 7.08 36.99 4.31
N THR A 866 7.13 37.61 5.48
CA THR A 866 6.07 37.53 6.51
C THR A 866 4.82 38.33 6.12
N GLY A 867 4.64 38.58 4.82
CA GLY A 867 3.48 39.20 4.20
C GLY A 867 2.26 38.29 4.22
N ARG A 868 1.44 38.43 5.27
CA ARG A 868 0.06 37.94 5.36
C ARG A 868 -0.71 38.21 4.06
N ASN A 869 -0.90 37.18 3.24
CA ASN A 869 -1.94 37.18 2.22
C ASN A 869 -3.31 37.01 2.90
N LYS A 870 -4.04 38.12 3.02
CA LYS A 870 -5.43 38.15 3.47
C LYS A 870 -6.32 37.51 2.42
N ARG A 871 -6.91 36.35 2.70
CA ARG A 871 -8.16 35.92 2.04
C ARG A 871 -9.31 36.81 2.53
N PRO A 872 -10.27 37.22 1.67
CA PRO A 872 -11.42 38.00 2.10
C PRO A 872 -12.41 37.09 2.84
N VAL A 873 -12.59 37.32 4.14
CA VAL A 873 -13.68 36.73 4.93
C VAL A 873 -14.85 37.71 4.91
N SER A 874 -16.03 37.23 4.54
CA SER A 874 -17.28 38.00 4.56
C SER A 874 -17.66 38.44 5.99
N PRO A 875 -18.32 39.59 6.17
CA PRO A 875 -18.49 40.22 7.48
C PRO A 875 -19.60 39.55 8.30
N ILE A 876 -19.24 38.99 9.45
CA ILE A 876 -20.19 38.71 10.54
C ILE A 876 -20.14 39.89 11.52
N THR A 877 -21.29 40.52 11.70
CA THR A 877 -21.52 41.65 12.61
C THR A 877 -21.25 41.26 14.07
N PRO A 878 -20.41 41.99 14.84
CA PRO A 878 -20.19 41.68 16.24
C PRO A 878 -21.29 42.28 17.13
N GLY A 879 -21.95 41.42 17.91
CA GLY A 879 -22.73 41.79 19.08
C GLY A 879 -21.82 42.30 20.19
N ARG A 880 -22.21 43.45 20.75
CA ARG A 880 -21.53 44.26 21.77
C ARG A 880 -21.54 43.56 23.14
N VAL A 881 -20.39 43.15 23.66
CA VAL A 881 -20.22 42.80 25.08
C VAL A 881 -19.16 43.73 25.70
N LYS A 882 -19.48 44.31 26.85
CA LYS A 882 -18.65 45.25 27.61
C LYS A 882 -17.42 44.55 28.21
N PRO A 883 -16.28 45.24 28.40
CA PRO A 883 -15.11 44.67 29.05
C PRO A 883 -15.31 44.63 30.57
N GLU A 884 -15.15 43.44 31.17
CA GLU A 884 -14.92 43.28 32.60
C GLU A 884 -13.44 43.48 32.94
N LYS A 885 -13.21 44.03 34.13
CA LYS A 885 -11.89 44.35 34.70
C LYS A 885 -11.08 43.08 35.00
N PRO A 886 -9.74 43.13 34.92
CA PRO A 886 -8.90 42.01 35.32
C PRO A 886 -8.86 41.86 36.85
N GLU A 887 -9.20 40.67 37.34
CA GLU A 887 -8.95 40.23 38.71
C GLU A 887 -7.49 39.85 38.91
N LYS A 888 -6.98 40.13 40.12
CA LYS A 888 -5.63 39.82 40.58
C LYS A 888 -5.47 38.31 40.82
N PRO A 889 -4.26 37.75 40.68
CA PRO A 889 -4.00 36.35 40.98
C PRO A 889 -3.97 36.10 42.49
N GLU A 890 -4.74 35.09 42.94
CA GLU A 890 -4.68 34.53 44.29
C GLU A 890 -3.45 33.62 44.45
N GLU A 891 -2.77 33.78 45.59
CA GLU A 891 -1.69 32.92 46.08
C GLU A 891 -2.24 31.53 46.46
N SER A 892 -1.67 30.47 45.90
CA SER A 892 -2.00 29.09 46.27
C SER A 892 -1.13 28.60 47.44
N GLU A 893 -1.77 28.20 48.54
CA GLU A 893 -1.17 27.50 49.68
C GLU A 893 -0.68 26.07 49.32
N PRO A 894 0.35 25.54 50.03
CA PRO A 894 0.89 24.21 49.76
C PRO A 894 0.05 23.08 50.39
N ALA A 895 -0.07 21.98 49.64
CA ALA A 895 -0.85 20.80 49.99
C ALA A 895 -0.30 20.01 51.20
N LYS A 896 -1.21 19.54 52.06
CA LYS A 896 -0.95 18.61 53.17
C LYS A 896 -0.79 17.16 52.68
N PRO A 897 0.05 16.32 53.33
CA PRO A 897 0.22 14.92 52.98
C PRO A 897 -0.93 14.02 53.49
N ALA A 898 -1.22 12.97 52.72
CA ALA A 898 -2.26 11.98 52.99
C ALA A 898 -1.91 11.03 54.16
N PRO A 899 -2.92 10.49 54.88
CA PRO A 899 -2.70 9.59 56.02
C PRO A 899 -2.41 8.15 55.59
N ALA A 900 -1.49 7.51 56.31
CA ALA A 900 -1.08 6.12 56.13
C ALA A 900 -2.18 5.13 56.57
N SER A 901 -2.40 4.08 55.77
CA SER A 901 -3.27 2.95 56.11
C SER A 901 -2.59 1.99 57.11
N PRO A 902 -3.35 1.30 57.99
CA PRO A 902 -2.78 0.49 59.05
C PRO A 902 -2.39 -0.91 58.56
N VAL A 903 -1.22 -1.37 59.00
CA VAL A 903 -0.69 -2.72 58.82
C VAL A 903 -1.24 -3.63 59.92
N THR A 904 -1.95 -4.69 59.54
CA THR A 904 -2.38 -5.77 60.44
C THR A 904 -1.32 -6.87 60.48
N PRO A 905 -0.88 -7.35 61.66
CA PRO A 905 0.09 -8.44 61.76
C PRO A 905 -0.59 -9.79 62.10
N GLY A 906 -0.09 -10.89 61.56
CA GLY A 906 -0.35 -12.21 62.15
C GLY A 906 -0.01 -13.43 61.32
N LYS A 907 1.12 -14.07 61.68
CA LYS A 907 1.34 -15.52 61.95
C LYS A 907 0.77 -16.52 60.91
N GLY A 908 1.51 -17.49 60.36
CA GLY A 908 2.66 -18.22 60.86
C GLY A 908 2.38 -19.74 60.83
N ALA A 909 3.31 -20.50 60.24
CA ALA A 909 3.63 -21.92 60.45
C ALA A 909 2.77 -23.06 59.84
N GLU A 910 3.44 -23.76 58.91
CA GLU A 910 3.76 -25.21 58.86
C GLU A 910 2.72 -26.32 58.59
N LYS A 911 3.10 -27.13 57.57
CA LYS A 911 3.09 -28.61 57.42
C LYS A 911 1.77 -29.36 57.17
N ASN A 912 1.63 -29.90 55.95
CA ASN A 912 2.06 -31.26 55.58
C ASN A 912 2.26 -31.37 54.06
#